data_AF-A0A954QS94-F1
#
_entry.id   AF-A0A954QS94-F1
#
_cell.length_a   1.000
_cell.length_b   1.000
_cell.length_c   1.000
_cell.angle_alpha   90.00
_cell.angle_beta   90.00
_cell.angle_gamma   90.00
#
_symmetry.space_group_name_H-M   'P 1'
#
loop_
_entity.id
_entity.type
_entity.pdbx_description
1 polymer ?
#
loop_
_entity_poly.entity_id
_entity_poly.type
_entity_poly.pdbx_seq_one_letter_code
_entity_poly.pdbx_strand_id
1 'polypeptide(L)'
;ATLYELLTLQRPTAVLGPASTNTGLSPHSLRTFDRRLPADLETIILKGLSDDPADRYHSAGAFADDLQRFVAGRTIQARRPSLTDRTLKWIGRHRAITLSAAASLALMCCVLLASTALVWRANQQSAQALLQSEEHARHIQELLYMADMQVAYQTWDDEQLGQTREILERYLPKPGEPDLRGFEWYALRSIAQEIEPIVFGKHEGAVNQLAVFPDGRRVASVGDDQKLRIWDLASRELLGVADAADSSVEPLFSVAVSPDGKTIATGSDCVLLWDAETLERRQSLASYEYNVQSIAFSPDGNRIAVATRYDLVQLYTITGELINEYMGAARHESLEFTPDGQRILVPSRRDNELDGTKTGFIRAWNADLSQVEFDLCPANHIATNFTQTAISRDGRFFALAEQSAVNPICIVDAESHDVVLRISEEQDQVATLSLSHDGRRLAIGYVNGVIAVPEIDDLSNGTTKTNRKRLFQAHQGALTAVRFIDDRRFLSSGTDGRLKYWELPRQEMSVSMSNAFVGDISISPDDQTLAYIDDDGIQLRSVEGKHLASVPCKTAHRICFSRDSAVVACCVTNSNSVYLLSAATGQQLLHISLATTPRDICLSPTEDRLAIINGIGNVIVWNTRTGEQVNDTLSLYDEREYRDYRCLYSPDGRTLICNGMDEMVSVDIATMTPIRRDPMLIRQFASCFSPDGTWFAVALSNGTIELWKWPSFEHFGSLHGHEGEVRDIAFTQDDRLVSIGQDGTTRVWSPSQLREIGILARSPYVSECFALTAN
;
A
#
# COMPACT_ATOMS: atom_id res chain seq x y z
N ALA A 1 71.71 57.59 62.63
CA ALA A 1 71.84 58.97 62.13
C ALA A 1 72.68 59.04 60.85
N THR A 2 73.96 58.65 60.86
CA THR A 2 74.85 58.73 59.68
C THR A 2 74.32 58.01 58.43
N LEU A 3 73.75 56.81 58.59
CA LEU A 3 73.17 56.06 57.46
C LEU A 3 71.91 56.74 56.87
N TYR A 4 71.12 57.42 57.72
CA TYR A 4 69.96 58.20 57.30
C TYR A 4 70.40 59.45 56.52
N GLU A 5 71.42 60.14 57.02
CA GLU A 5 72.01 61.31 56.36
C GLU A 5 72.68 60.96 55.03
N LEU A 6 73.35 59.81 54.93
CA LEU A 6 73.93 59.33 53.65
C LEU A 6 72.85 59.03 52.60
N LEU A 7 71.69 58.52 53.01
CA LEU A 7 70.61 58.14 52.09
C LEU A 7 69.68 59.30 51.74
N THR A 8 69.54 60.31 52.62
CA THR A 8 68.62 61.45 52.42
C THR A 8 69.33 62.77 52.16
N LEU A 9 70.65 62.84 52.37
CA LEU A 9 71.46 64.08 52.43
C LEU A 9 70.96 65.09 53.47
N GLN A 10 70.15 64.67 54.43
CA GLN A 10 69.58 65.52 55.48
C GLN A 10 69.87 64.96 56.88
N ARG A 11 70.10 65.87 57.84
CA ARG A 11 70.23 65.48 59.25
C ARG A 11 68.86 65.16 59.85
N PRO A 12 68.74 64.08 60.64
CA PRO A 12 67.44 63.61 61.13
C PRO A 12 66.72 64.55 62.13
N THR A 13 67.37 65.58 62.70
CA THR A 13 66.72 66.60 63.56
C THR A 13 67.49 67.93 63.53
N ALA A 14 66.81 69.08 63.36
CA ALA A 14 67.40 70.42 63.39
C ALA A 14 66.86 71.27 64.55
N VAL A 15 67.74 72.13 65.09
CA VAL A 15 67.55 73.29 66.00
C VAL A 15 67.68 73.03 67.51
N LEU A 16 68.86 73.38 68.05
CA LEU A 16 69.06 73.82 69.44
C LEU A 16 69.22 75.36 69.44
N GLY A 17 68.18 76.05 69.91
CA GLY A 17 68.13 77.43 70.38
C GLY A 17 67.10 77.47 71.53
N PRO A 18 67.24 78.33 72.55
CA PRO A 18 66.82 77.97 73.90
C PRO A 18 65.31 78.06 74.14
N ALA A 19 64.81 77.03 74.82
CA ALA A 19 63.63 77.00 75.67
C ALA A 19 62.30 77.55 75.10
N SER A 20 61.57 76.71 74.37
CA SER A 20 60.18 76.36 74.72
C SER A 20 59.63 75.26 73.80
N THR A 21 58.96 74.29 74.43
CA THR A 21 58.10 73.22 73.88
C THR A 21 58.77 72.11 73.06
N ASN A 22 59.16 71.04 73.78
CA ASN A 22 59.25 69.67 73.28
C ASN A 22 57.88 69.21 72.76
N THR A 23 57.75 69.04 71.45
CA THR A 23 56.80 68.08 70.86
C THR A 23 57.58 67.24 69.85
N GLY A 24 57.63 65.93 70.12
CA GLY A 24 58.40 64.96 69.37
C GLY A 24 58.07 64.98 67.88
N LEU A 25 59.09 65.25 67.07
CA LEU A 25 59.07 65.05 65.64
C LEU A 25 59.86 63.78 65.36
N SER A 26 59.15 62.65 65.33
CA SER A 26 59.69 61.38 64.87
C SER A 26 60.24 61.53 63.45
N PRO A 27 61.40 60.95 63.14
CA PRO A 27 62.08 61.13 61.85
C PRO A 27 61.19 60.69 60.68
N HIS A 28 61.20 61.47 59.59
CA HIS A 28 60.38 61.20 58.41
C HIS A 28 60.73 59.85 57.75
N SER A 29 59.71 59.20 57.16
CA SER A 29 59.89 57.97 56.40
C SER A 29 60.82 58.20 55.21
N LEU A 30 61.88 57.40 55.09
CA LEU A 30 62.87 57.48 54.01
C LEU A 30 62.23 57.27 52.63
N ARG A 31 61.17 56.47 52.54
CA ARG A 31 60.46 56.20 51.28
C ARG A 31 59.60 57.37 50.79
N THR A 32 59.41 58.39 51.62
CA THR A 32 58.84 59.67 51.19
C THR A 32 59.80 60.43 50.28
N PHE A 33 61.11 60.28 50.51
CA PHE A 33 62.17 60.93 49.72
C PHE A 33 62.57 60.10 48.51
N ASP A 34 62.68 58.77 48.65
CA ASP A 34 62.89 57.86 47.53
C ASP A 34 62.07 56.57 47.70
N ARG A 35 61.01 56.42 46.90
CA ARG A 35 60.13 55.24 46.91
C ARG A 35 60.83 53.95 46.49
N ARG A 36 61.99 54.03 45.83
CA ARG A 36 62.79 52.86 45.39
C ARG A 36 63.57 52.22 46.54
N LEU A 37 63.70 52.90 47.68
CA LEU A 37 64.35 52.33 48.85
C LEU A 37 63.57 51.10 49.36
N PRO A 38 64.25 49.96 49.60
CA PRO A 38 63.61 48.77 50.14
C PRO A 38 62.98 49.05 51.51
N ALA A 39 61.73 48.62 51.69
CA ALA A 39 60.99 48.81 52.94
C ALA A 39 61.71 48.19 54.16
N ASP A 40 62.43 47.08 53.93
CA ASP A 40 63.21 46.40 54.97
C ASP A 40 64.37 47.30 55.47
N LEU A 41 65.05 48.02 54.58
CA LEU A 41 66.14 48.95 54.93
C LEU A 41 65.62 50.17 55.68
N GLU A 42 64.51 50.75 55.21
CA GLU A 42 63.83 51.83 55.90
C GLU A 42 63.43 51.43 57.33
N THR A 43 62.85 50.23 57.50
CA THR A 43 62.40 49.75 58.81
C THR A 43 63.58 49.61 59.78
N ILE A 44 64.73 49.08 59.32
CA ILE A 44 65.95 48.98 60.14
C ILE A 44 66.43 50.38 60.58
N ILE A 45 66.43 51.35 59.67
CA ILE A 45 66.92 52.70 59.94
C ILE A 45 66.00 53.45 60.89
N LEU A 46 64.68 53.40 60.66
CA LEU A 46 63.69 54.05 61.52
C LEU A 46 63.66 53.43 62.91
N LYS A 47 63.79 52.09 63.03
CA LYS A 47 63.91 51.43 64.34
C LYS A 47 65.16 51.87 65.10
N GLY A 48 66.30 52.04 64.41
CA GLY A 48 67.52 52.59 65.00
C GLY A 48 67.44 54.07 65.40
N LEU A 49 66.48 54.81 64.86
CA LEU A 49 66.25 56.24 65.09
C LEU A 49 64.98 56.53 65.92
N SER A 50 64.32 55.50 66.46
CA SER A 50 63.10 55.70 67.26
C SER A 50 63.38 56.55 68.51
N ASP A 51 62.47 57.46 68.84
CA ASP A 51 62.59 58.31 70.02
C ASP A 51 62.39 57.51 71.31
N ASP A 52 61.60 56.42 71.29
CA ASP A 52 61.42 55.51 72.42
C ASP A 52 62.66 54.58 72.59
N PRO A 53 63.36 54.61 73.74
CA PRO A 53 64.46 53.68 74.02
C PRO A 53 64.06 52.20 73.96
N ALA A 54 62.80 51.84 74.21
CA ALA A 54 62.32 50.45 74.16
C ALA A 54 62.23 49.91 72.72
N ASP A 55 62.00 50.78 71.74
CA ASP A 55 61.88 50.41 70.33
C ASP A 55 63.22 50.41 69.57
N ARG A 56 64.27 50.98 70.17
CA ARG A 56 65.63 50.99 69.60
C ARG A 56 66.31 49.62 69.72
N TYR A 57 67.31 49.39 68.87
CA TYR A 57 68.17 48.22 69.02
C TYR A 57 68.92 48.27 70.35
N HIS A 58 68.86 47.18 71.11
CA HIS A 58 69.53 47.07 72.41
C HIS A 58 71.07 47.17 72.32
N SER A 59 71.66 46.93 71.15
CA SER A 59 73.10 47.07 70.92
C SER A 59 73.41 47.44 69.46
N ALA A 60 74.60 48.04 69.25
CA ALA A 60 75.11 48.29 67.91
C ALA A 60 75.33 46.99 67.11
N GLY A 61 75.64 45.88 67.79
CA GLY A 61 75.74 44.56 67.18
C GLY A 61 74.39 44.07 66.61
N ALA A 62 73.29 44.28 67.34
CA ALA A 62 71.96 43.90 66.89
C ALA A 62 71.50 44.71 65.65
N PHE A 63 71.89 45.98 65.56
CA PHE A 63 71.66 46.80 64.36
C PHE A 63 72.48 46.30 63.15
N ALA A 64 73.75 45.96 63.37
CA ALA A 64 74.63 45.43 62.32
C ALA A 64 74.16 44.06 61.80
N ASP A 65 73.68 43.17 62.69
CA ASP A 65 73.15 41.87 62.31
C ASP A 65 71.91 41.98 61.40
N ASP A 66 71.02 42.94 61.68
CA ASP A 66 69.83 43.16 60.86
C ASP A 66 70.18 43.76 59.49
N LEU A 67 71.17 44.64 59.41
CA LEU A 67 71.73 45.11 58.14
C LEU A 67 72.38 43.98 57.34
N GLN A 68 73.16 43.11 57.98
CA GLN A 68 73.74 41.94 57.31
C GLN A 68 72.67 40.97 56.81
N ARG A 69 71.59 40.75 57.58
CA ARG A 69 70.45 39.95 57.12
C ARG A 69 69.76 40.58 55.92
N PHE A 70 69.57 41.89 55.91
CA PHE A 70 69.04 42.61 54.76
C PHE A 70 69.90 42.42 53.51
N VAL A 71 71.22 42.63 53.62
CA VAL A 71 72.18 42.45 52.51
C VAL A 71 72.20 41.00 52.03
N ALA A 72 72.11 40.03 52.93
CA ALA A 72 72.05 38.60 52.60
C ALA A 72 70.66 38.12 52.13
N GLY A 73 69.66 39.00 51.97
CA GLY A 73 68.31 38.64 51.55
C GLY A 73 67.54 37.75 52.55
N ARG A 74 67.97 37.74 53.83
CA ARG A 74 67.31 37.05 54.94
C ARG A 74 66.20 37.93 55.52
N THR A 75 65.30 37.34 56.30
CA THR A 75 64.25 38.11 56.99
C THR A 75 64.89 38.93 58.11
N ILE A 76 64.67 40.24 58.09
CA ILE A 76 65.09 41.17 59.15
C ILE A 76 64.27 40.89 60.43
N GLN A 77 64.86 41.11 61.60
CA GLN A 77 64.16 40.98 62.89
C GLN A 77 63.43 42.25 63.30
N ALA A 78 63.74 43.40 62.67
CA ALA A 78 63.04 44.67 62.89
C ALA A 78 61.52 44.59 62.65
N ARG A 79 61.05 43.64 61.83
CA ARG A 79 59.63 43.43 61.50
C ARG A 79 59.25 41.95 61.61
N ARG A 80 58.04 41.62 62.07
CA ARG A 80 57.50 40.25 61.98
C ARG A 80 57.17 39.94 60.50
N PRO A 81 57.82 38.97 59.84
CA PRO A 81 57.55 38.66 58.44
C PRO A 81 56.26 37.85 58.29
N SER A 82 55.46 38.16 57.25
CA SER A 82 54.23 37.43 56.90
C SER A 82 54.54 36.06 56.30
N LEU A 83 53.58 35.12 56.33
CA LEU A 83 53.75 33.79 55.72
C LEU A 83 53.96 33.89 54.20
N THR A 84 53.29 34.84 53.55
CA THR A 84 53.45 35.15 52.12
C THR A 84 54.83 35.73 51.79
N ASP A 85 55.41 36.56 52.65
CA ASP A 85 56.78 37.06 52.45
C ASP A 85 57.84 35.96 52.57
N ARG A 86 57.63 35.00 53.48
CA ARG A 86 58.52 33.85 53.65
C ARG A 86 58.48 32.93 52.43
N THR A 87 57.28 32.64 51.91
CA THR A 87 57.13 31.80 50.73
C THR A 87 57.68 32.49 49.48
N LEU A 88 57.43 33.79 49.28
CA LEU A 88 57.97 34.55 48.14
C LEU A 88 59.51 34.67 48.19
N LYS A 89 60.10 34.93 49.37
CA LYS A 89 61.56 34.95 49.52
C LYS A 89 62.16 33.55 49.36
N TRP A 90 61.45 32.48 49.73
CA TRP A 90 61.89 31.10 49.49
C TRP A 90 61.79 30.70 48.00
N ILE A 91 60.70 31.05 47.31
CA ILE A 91 60.53 30.88 45.86
C ILE A 91 61.62 31.65 45.10
N GLY A 92 61.94 32.88 45.55
CA GLY A 92 63.02 33.69 44.99
C GLY A 92 64.41 33.07 45.14
N ARG A 93 64.65 32.27 46.19
CA ARG A 93 65.93 31.56 46.42
C ARG A 93 66.01 30.20 45.73
N HIS A 94 64.89 29.48 45.64
CA HIS A 94 64.82 28.14 45.06
C HIS A 94 64.13 28.13 43.68
N ARG A 95 64.41 29.17 42.87
CA ARG A 95 63.77 29.37 41.55
C ARG A 95 63.81 28.13 40.65
N ALA A 96 64.93 27.40 40.63
CA ALA A 96 65.08 26.19 39.82
C ALA A 96 64.12 25.07 40.26
N ILE A 97 63.98 24.84 41.57
CA ILE A 97 63.12 23.80 42.13
C ILE A 97 61.64 24.17 41.91
N THR A 98 61.26 25.42 42.16
CA THR A 98 59.87 25.87 41.98
C THR A 98 59.46 25.88 40.51
N LEU A 99 60.35 26.27 39.59
CA LEU A 99 60.09 26.21 38.15
C LEU A 99 59.97 24.77 37.67
N SER A 100 60.84 23.86 38.15
CA SER A 100 60.75 22.45 37.81
C SER A 100 59.44 21.81 38.31
N ALA A 101 59.05 22.07 39.56
CA ALA A 101 57.80 21.53 40.13
C ALA A 101 56.56 22.11 39.46
N ALA A 102 56.55 23.41 39.14
CA ALA A 102 55.47 24.05 38.40
C ALA A 102 55.38 23.50 36.96
N ALA A 103 56.51 23.27 36.30
CA ALA A 103 56.57 22.67 34.97
C ALA A 103 56.09 21.21 34.99
N SER A 104 56.48 20.42 35.99
CA SER A 104 55.99 19.03 36.16
C SER A 104 54.49 18.98 36.45
N LEU A 105 53.97 19.87 37.28
CA LEU A 105 52.54 19.97 37.56
C LEU A 105 51.75 20.41 36.33
N ALA A 106 52.26 21.40 35.58
CA ALA A 106 51.68 21.83 34.32
C ALA A 106 51.67 20.70 33.28
N LEU A 107 52.78 19.96 33.15
CA LEU A 107 52.86 18.79 32.27
C LEU A 107 51.84 17.72 32.68
N MET A 108 51.72 17.43 33.98
CA MET A 108 50.74 16.46 34.49
C MET A 108 49.30 16.89 34.20
N CYS A 109 48.97 18.16 34.38
CA CYS A 109 47.66 18.72 34.01
C CYS A 109 47.42 18.64 32.49
N CYS A 110 48.42 18.93 31.66
CA CYS A 110 48.31 18.79 30.20
C CYS A 110 48.07 17.33 29.78
N VAL A 111 48.78 16.37 30.39
CA VAL A 111 48.58 14.93 30.13
C VAL A 111 47.19 14.48 30.57
N LEU A 112 46.72 14.92 31.75
CA LEU A 112 45.37 14.64 32.22
C LEU A 112 44.30 15.19 31.27
N LEU A 113 44.41 16.47 30.87
CA LEU A 113 43.48 17.09 29.93
C LEU A 113 43.50 16.40 28.56
N ALA A 114 44.69 16.08 28.04
CA ALA A 114 44.84 15.32 26.80
C ALA A 114 44.20 13.94 26.91
N SER A 115 44.39 13.23 28.03
CA SER A 115 43.78 11.92 28.27
C SER A 115 42.25 11.99 28.32
N THR A 116 41.68 12.98 29.02
CA THR A 116 40.22 13.17 29.07
C THR A 116 39.64 13.56 27.72
N ALA A 117 40.36 14.37 26.93
CA ALA A 117 39.94 14.73 25.58
C ALA A 117 39.98 13.53 24.62
N LEU A 118 40.98 12.65 24.76
CA LEU A 118 41.06 11.41 23.99
C LEU A 118 39.91 10.45 24.35
N VAL A 119 39.60 10.28 25.63
CA VAL A 119 38.47 9.45 26.09
C VAL A 119 37.13 10.03 25.62
N TRP A 120 36.94 11.35 25.71
CA TRP A 120 35.73 12.01 25.23
C TRP A 120 35.56 11.84 23.71
N ARG A 121 36.64 11.98 22.93
CA ARG A 121 36.63 11.72 21.49
C ARG A 121 36.31 10.26 21.18
N ALA A 122 36.89 9.31 21.91
CA ALA A 122 36.60 7.89 21.73
C ALA A 122 35.13 7.57 22.01
N ASN A 123 34.56 8.11 23.10
CA ASN A 123 33.13 7.93 23.41
C ASN A 123 32.21 8.55 22.35
N GLN A 124 32.54 9.72 21.82
CA GLN A 124 31.80 10.34 20.71
C GLN A 124 31.84 9.48 19.45
N GLN A 125 33.01 8.93 19.11
CA GLN A 125 33.16 8.01 17.98
C GLN A 125 32.36 6.72 18.18
N SER A 126 32.36 6.13 19.38
CA SER A 126 31.57 4.93 19.68
C SER A 126 30.06 5.21 19.59
N ALA A 127 29.58 6.36 20.07
CA ALA A 127 28.17 6.74 19.95
C ALA A 127 27.75 6.92 18.48
N GLN A 128 28.58 7.57 17.66
CA GLN A 128 28.32 7.73 16.24
C GLN A 128 28.36 6.38 15.49
N ALA A 129 29.31 5.51 15.82
CA ALA A 129 29.41 4.18 15.21
C ALA A 129 28.21 3.30 15.55
N LEU A 130 27.65 3.43 16.76
CA LEU A 130 26.45 2.70 17.16
C LEU A 130 25.23 3.15 16.34
N LEU A 131 25.02 4.46 16.21
CA LEU A 131 23.93 5.02 15.39
C LEU A 131 24.06 4.59 13.91
N GLN A 132 25.26 4.67 13.34
CA GLN A 132 25.52 4.20 11.97
C GLN A 132 25.28 2.69 11.83
N SER A 133 25.65 1.89 12.83
CA SER A 133 25.39 0.45 12.82
C SER A 133 23.89 0.15 12.88
N GLU A 134 23.11 0.91 13.66
CA GLU A 134 21.65 0.76 13.73
C GLU A 134 20.99 1.18 12.40
N GLU A 135 21.41 2.30 11.80
CA GLU A 135 20.92 2.73 10.48
C GLU A 135 21.29 1.71 9.38
N HIS A 136 22.52 1.21 9.35
CA HIS A 136 22.95 0.19 8.41
C HIS A 136 22.17 -1.12 8.60
N ALA A 137 21.92 -1.54 9.84
CA ALA A 137 21.14 -2.74 10.12
C ALA A 137 19.69 -2.60 9.64
N ARG A 138 19.05 -1.44 9.91
CA ARG A 138 17.71 -1.13 9.41
C ARG A 138 17.66 -1.14 7.89
N HIS A 139 18.63 -0.52 7.25
CA HIS A 139 18.72 -0.43 5.79
C HIS A 139 18.91 -1.81 5.13
N ILE A 140 19.71 -2.70 5.72
CA ILE A 140 19.85 -4.09 5.27
C ILE A 140 18.52 -4.84 5.41
N GLN A 141 17.78 -4.60 6.49
CA GLN A 141 16.48 -5.23 6.71
C GLN A 141 15.43 -4.78 5.68
N GLU A 142 15.44 -3.50 5.31
CA GLU A 142 14.60 -2.96 4.23
C GLU A 142 14.95 -3.59 2.87
N LEU A 143 16.25 -3.75 2.57
CA LEU A 143 16.70 -4.43 1.33
C LEU A 143 16.27 -5.90 1.28
N LEU A 144 16.43 -6.63 2.38
CA LEU A 144 16.02 -8.03 2.47
C LEU A 144 14.51 -8.18 2.28
N TYR A 145 13.72 -7.29 2.91
CA TYR A 145 12.27 -7.26 2.73
C TYR A 145 11.90 -7.14 1.24
N MET A 146 12.49 -6.19 0.51
CA MET A 146 12.14 -5.99 -0.90
C MET A 146 12.58 -7.16 -1.80
N ALA A 147 13.77 -7.72 -1.56
CA ALA A 147 14.23 -8.90 -2.28
C ALA A 147 13.28 -10.09 -2.05
N ASP A 148 12.86 -10.31 -0.81
CA ASP A 148 11.89 -11.34 -0.46
C ASP A 148 10.51 -11.07 -1.08
N MET A 149 10.03 -9.81 -1.12
CA MET A 149 8.77 -9.48 -1.79
C MET A 149 8.82 -9.75 -3.29
N GLN A 150 9.96 -9.52 -3.93
CA GLN A 150 10.15 -9.85 -5.35
C GLN A 150 10.13 -11.37 -5.59
N VAL A 151 10.76 -12.16 -4.71
CA VAL A 151 10.69 -13.63 -4.77
C VAL A 151 9.27 -14.11 -4.47
N ALA A 152 8.56 -13.48 -3.53
CA ALA A 152 7.16 -13.78 -3.23
C ALA A 152 6.27 -13.52 -4.47
N TYR A 153 6.50 -12.44 -5.22
CA TYR A 153 5.80 -12.17 -6.46
C TYR A 153 6.09 -13.21 -7.55
N GLN A 154 7.36 -13.60 -7.72
CA GLN A 154 7.73 -14.64 -8.70
C GLN A 154 7.12 -16.00 -8.36
N THR A 155 7.20 -16.41 -7.09
CA THR A 155 6.60 -17.67 -6.62
C THR A 155 5.08 -17.65 -6.76
N TRP A 156 4.45 -16.48 -6.64
CA TRP A 156 3.03 -16.32 -6.93
C TRP A 156 2.72 -16.49 -8.42
N ASP A 157 3.50 -15.85 -9.30
CA ASP A 157 3.38 -15.97 -10.76
C ASP A 157 3.60 -17.41 -11.26
N ASP A 158 4.51 -18.14 -10.59
CA ASP A 158 4.77 -19.57 -10.79
C ASP A 158 3.73 -20.49 -10.09
N GLU A 159 2.63 -19.94 -9.56
CA GLU A 159 1.51 -20.64 -8.90
C GLU A 159 1.88 -21.39 -7.60
N GLN A 160 3.01 -21.07 -6.99
CA GLN A 160 3.50 -21.64 -5.75
C GLN A 160 3.07 -20.82 -4.52
N LEU A 161 1.75 -20.66 -4.35
CA LEU A 161 1.13 -19.87 -3.27
C LEU A 161 1.65 -20.23 -1.86
N GLY A 162 2.00 -21.50 -1.63
CA GLY A 162 2.58 -21.94 -0.35
C GLY A 162 3.94 -21.31 -0.06
N GLN A 163 4.80 -21.17 -1.06
CA GLN A 163 6.11 -20.51 -0.91
C GLN A 163 5.96 -19.00 -0.77
N THR A 164 5.06 -18.38 -1.56
CA THR A 164 4.70 -16.97 -1.41
C THR A 164 4.29 -16.68 0.04
N ARG A 165 3.44 -17.54 0.62
CA ARG A 165 3.00 -17.40 2.01
C ARG A 165 4.14 -17.54 3.00
N GLU A 166 4.99 -18.54 2.86
CA GLU A 166 6.12 -18.75 3.77
C GLU A 166 7.01 -17.51 3.83
N ILE A 167 7.25 -16.86 2.68
CA ILE A 167 8.01 -15.62 2.60
C ILE A 167 7.27 -14.48 3.31
N LEU A 168 5.97 -14.31 3.05
CA LEU A 168 5.16 -13.27 3.68
C LEU A 168 5.06 -13.42 5.21
N GLU A 169 4.95 -14.65 5.71
CA GLU A 169 4.84 -14.95 7.16
C GLU A 169 6.11 -14.56 7.94
N ARG A 170 7.29 -14.54 7.29
CA ARG A 170 8.55 -14.09 7.93
C ARG A 170 8.51 -12.63 8.38
N TYR A 171 7.65 -11.81 7.77
CA TYR A 171 7.53 -10.38 8.02
C TYR A 171 6.31 -10.01 8.88
N LEU A 172 5.69 -10.98 9.56
CA LEU A 172 4.68 -10.69 10.58
C LEU A 172 5.33 -9.98 11.78
N PRO A 173 4.88 -8.78 12.18
CA PRO A 173 5.53 -7.99 13.21
C PRO A 173 5.42 -8.68 14.57
N LYS A 174 6.56 -8.83 15.24
CA LYS A 174 6.59 -9.26 16.65
C LYS A 174 6.43 -8.04 17.57
N PRO A 175 5.90 -8.22 18.79
CA PRO A 175 5.74 -7.11 19.72
C PRO A 175 7.07 -6.37 19.97
N GLY A 176 7.14 -5.10 19.58
CA GLY A 176 8.32 -4.24 19.78
C GLY A 176 9.29 -4.14 18.59
N GLU A 177 9.06 -4.86 17.48
CA GLU A 177 9.82 -4.69 16.23
C GLU A 177 9.16 -3.64 15.32
N PRO A 178 9.93 -2.88 14.52
CA PRO A 178 9.38 -1.95 13.53
C PRO A 178 8.64 -2.71 12.43
N ASP A 179 7.47 -2.20 12.03
CA ASP A 179 6.69 -2.76 10.93
C ASP A 179 7.32 -2.35 9.59
N LEU A 180 7.85 -3.33 8.86
CA LEU A 180 8.51 -3.11 7.56
C LEU A 180 7.56 -3.35 6.37
N ARG A 181 6.32 -3.76 6.63
CA ARG A 181 5.37 -4.15 5.59
C ARG A 181 4.88 -2.92 4.83
N GLY A 182 5.14 -2.89 3.52
CA GLY A 182 4.55 -1.97 2.56
C GLY A 182 3.28 -2.54 1.92
N PHE A 183 2.69 -1.79 0.99
CA PHE A 183 1.48 -2.21 0.27
C PHE A 183 1.69 -3.56 -0.45
N GLU A 184 2.91 -3.85 -0.92
CA GLU A 184 3.25 -5.08 -1.67
C GLU A 184 2.94 -6.33 -0.84
N TRP A 185 3.29 -6.28 0.45
CA TRP A 185 3.02 -7.36 1.38
C TRP A 185 1.52 -7.55 1.60
N TYR A 186 0.76 -6.45 1.73
CA TYR A 186 -0.69 -6.53 1.91
C TYR A 186 -1.38 -7.07 0.68
N ALA A 187 -0.98 -6.64 -0.52
CA ALA A 187 -1.47 -7.13 -1.79
C ALA A 187 -1.18 -8.64 -1.95
N LEU A 188 0.10 -9.04 -1.86
CA LEU A 188 0.49 -10.45 -1.97
C LEU A 188 -0.12 -11.32 -0.87
N ARG A 189 -0.25 -10.82 0.36
CA ARG A 189 -0.91 -11.55 1.44
C ARG A 189 -2.40 -11.71 1.21
N SER A 190 -3.09 -10.71 0.67
CA SER A 190 -4.51 -10.84 0.31
C SER A 190 -4.71 -11.94 -0.73
N ILE A 191 -3.76 -12.09 -1.66
CA ILE A 191 -3.78 -13.12 -2.70
C ILE A 191 -3.43 -14.48 -2.11
N ALA A 192 -2.33 -14.58 -1.35
CA ALA A 192 -1.79 -15.80 -0.78
C ALA A 192 -2.47 -16.24 0.53
N GLN A 193 -3.51 -15.55 0.98
CA GLN A 193 -4.23 -15.90 2.21
C GLN A 193 -4.82 -17.30 2.08
N GLU A 194 -4.50 -18.17 3.05
CA GLU A 194 -5.19 -19.45 3.19
C GLU A 194 -6.65 -19.19 3.53
N ILE A 195 -7.53 -19.70 2.67
CA ILE A 195 -8.96 -19.66 2.91
C ILE A 195 -9.29 -20.89 3.73
N GLU A 196 -9.24 -20.73 5.05
CA GLU A 196 -9.64 -21.80 5.94
C GLU A 196 -11.16 -21.93 5.96
N PRO A 197 -11.71 -23.14 5.76
CA PRO A 197 -13.13 -23.35 5.84
C PRO A 197 -13.60 -23.27 7.28
N ILE A 198 -14.70 -22.57 7.48
CA ILE A 198 -15.41 -22.60 8.75
C ILE A 198 -16.37 -23.79 8.72
N VAL A 199 -16.12 -24.78 9.56
CA VAL A 199 -17.09 -25.86 9.80
C VAL A 199 -18.21 -25.31 10.68
N PHE A 200 -19.42 -25.21 10.16
CA PHE A 200 -20.58 -24.70 10.91
C PHE A 200 -21.62 -25.77 11.24
N GLY A 201 -21.56 -26.93 10.58
CA GLY A 201 -22.53 -27.99 10.80
C GLY A 201 -22.00 -29.37 10.45
N LYS A 202 -22.72 -30.39 10.94
CA LYS A 202 -22.41 -31.80 10.70
C LYS A 202 -23.70 -32.63 10.68
N HIS A 203 -23.76 -33.61 9.79
CA HIS A 203 -24.75 -34.70 9.75
C HIS A 203 -24.15 -36.03 10.25
N GLU A 204 -25.00 -36.97 10.65
CA GLU A 204 -24.61 -38.34 11.01
C GLU A 204 -24.54 -39.25 9.78
N GLY A 205 -23.62 -38.96 8.86
CA GLY A 205 -23.50 -39.63 7.57
C GLY A 205 -23.13 -38.64 6.47
N ALA A 206 -23.18 -39.03 5.20
CA ALA A 206 -22.92 -38.11 4.10
C ALA A 206 -23.99 -37.01 4.08
N VAL A 207 -23.58 -35.77 3.83
CA VAL A 207 -24.50 -34.70 3.41
C VAL A 207 -24.65 -34.84 1.91
N ASN A 208 -25.87 -35.01 1.40
CA ASN A 208 -26.08 -35.30 -0.01
C ASN A 208 -26.35 -34.04 -0.84
N GLN A 209 -27.02 -33.02 -0.28
CA GLN A 209 -27.36 -31.80 -1.01
C GLN A 209 -27.50 -30.57 -0.11
N LEU A 210 -27.26 -29.40 -0.70
CA LEU A 210 -27.40 -28.08 -0.09
C LEU A 210 -28.30 -27.16 -0.93
N ALA A 211 -29.14 -26.37 -0.26
CA ALA A 211 -29.90 -25.29 -0.88
C ALA A 211 -29.78 -24.00 -0.07
N VAL A 212 -29.34 -22.92 -0.72
CA VAL A 212 -29.26 -21.58 -0.12
C VAL A 212 -30.63 -20.92 -0.24
N PHE A 213 -31.09 -20.27 0.83
CA PHE A 213 -32.34 -19.51 0.79
C PHE A 213 -32.17 -18.23 -0.07
N PRO A 214 -33.25 -17.73 -0.70
CA PRO A 214 -33.21 -16.48 -1.46
C PRO A 214 -32.76 -15.26 -0.65
N ASP A 215 -32.90 -15.32 0.68
CA ASP A 215 -32.43 -14.28 1.61
C ASP A 215 -30.89 -14.25 1.76
N GLY A 216 -30.17 -15.26 1.28
CA GLY A 216 -28.73 -15.40 1.39
C GLY A 216 -28.21 -15.57 2.83
N ARG A 217 -29.10 -15.77 3.80
CA ARG A 217 -28.79 -15.88 5.23
C ARG A 217 -29.01 -17.27 5.77
N ARG A 218 -29.94 -18.02 5.19
CA ARG A 218 -30.26 -19.38 5.63
C ARG A 218 -29.83 -20.43 4.61
N VAL A 219 -29.58 -21.64 5.09
CA VAL A 219 -29.22 -22.81 4.28
C VAL A 219 -29.99 -24.03 4.75
N ALA A 220 -30.57 -24.76 3.80
CA ALA A 220 -31.11 -26.09 4.03
C ALA A 220 -30.07 -27.15 3.65
N SER A 221 -29.92 -28.19 4.50
CA SER A 221 -29.07 -29.34 4.23
C SER A 221 -29.79 -30.65 4.52
N VAL A 222 -29.48 -31.67 3.72
CA VAL A 222 -30.04 -33.03 3.84
C VAL A 222 -28.96 -34.09 3.61
N GLY A 223 -29.14 -35.29 4.14
CA GLY A 223 -28.17 -36.36 4.03
C GLY A 223 -28.67 -37.73 4.44
N ASP A 224 -27.73 -38.64 4.67
CA ASP A 224 -27.97 -40.04 5.02
C ASP A 224 -28.63 -40.23 6.39
N ASP A 225 -28.54 -39.22 7.26
CA ASP A 225 -29.20 -39.22 8.57
C ASP A 225 -30.68 -38.85 8.52
N GLN A 226 -31.25 -38.72 7.32
CA GLN A 226 -32.68 -38.54 7.04
C GLN A 226 -33.29 -37.26 7.65
N LYS A 227 -32.44 -36.31 8.01
CA LYS A 227 -32.82 -35.07 8.67
C LYS A 227 -32.66 -33.89 7.74
N LEU A 228 -33.71 -33.09 7.64
CA LEU A 228 -33.66 -31.74 7.11
C LEU A 228 -33.15 -30.80 8.20
N ARG A 229 -32.09 -30.05 7.92
CA ARG A 229 -31.54 -29.03 8.81
C ARG A 229 -31.58 -27.66 8.17
N ILE A 230 -31.96 -26.65 8.94
CA ILE A 230 -31.83 -25.24 8.55
C ILE A 230 -30.76 -24.59 9.41
N TRP A 231 -29.82 -23.92 8.77
CA TRP A 231 -28.72 -23.22 9.41
C TRP A 231 -28.81 -21.72 9.14
N ASP A 232 -28.44 -20.91 10.11
CA ASP A 232 -28.21 -19.48 9.92
C ASP A 232 -26.72 -19.23 9.63
N LEU A 233 -26.42 -18.56 8.53
CA LEU A 233 -25.04 -18.33 8.08
C LEU A 233 -24.31 -17.24 8.86
N ALA A 234 -25.05 -16.31 9.48
CA ALA A 234 -24.46 -15.19 10.21
C ALA A 234 -23.97 -15.64 11.59
N SER A 235 -24.84 -16.31 12.36
CA SER A 235 -24.55 -16.91 13.66
C SER A 235 -23.84 -18.26 13.54
N ARG A 236 -24.00 -18.96 12.41
CA ARG A 236 -23.48 -20.32 12.16
C ARG A 236 -24.12 -21.37 13.07
N GLU A 237 -25.35 -21.10 13.49
CA GLU A 237 -26.12 -21.97 14.38
C GLU A 237 -27.22 -22.72 13.62
N LEU A 238 -27.60 -23.87 14.18
CA LEU A 238 -28.74 -24.65 13.70
C LEU A 238 -30.05 -23.96 14.14
N LEU A 239 -30.86 -23.52 13.18
CA LEU A 239 -32.17 -22.92 13.45
C LEU A 239 -33.24 -23.99 13.71
N GLY A 240 -33.16 -25.14 13.05
CA GLY A 240 -34.14 -26.20 13.21
C GLY A 240 -33.76 -27.51 12.52
N VAL A 241 -34.38 -28.58 13.01
CA VAL A 241 -34.28 -29.95 12.50
C VAL A 241 -35.69 -30.49 12.28
N ALA A 242 -35.90 -31.15 11.15
CA ALA A 242 -37.07 -31.97 10.90
C ALA A 242 -36.64 -33.37 10.45
N ASP A 243 -37.28 -34.40 11.00
CA ASP A 243 -37.15 -35.77 10.50
C ASP A 243 -38.03 -35.88 9.25
N ALA A 244 -37.39 -36.04 8.08
CA ALA A 244 -38.08 -36.05 6.79
C ALA A 244 -38.31 -37.45 6.22
N ALA A 245 -38.04 -38.49 7.01
CA ALA A 245 -38.29 -39.88 6.63
C ALA A 245 -39.78 -40.22 6.75
N ASP A 246 -40.42 -40.53 5.61
CA ASP A 246 -41.77 -41.12 5.57
C ASP A 246 -41.70 -42.66 5.55
N SER A 247 -40.60 -43.22 5.06
CA SER A 247 -40.24 -44.64 5.08
C SER A 247 -38.97 -44.86 5.92
N SER A 248 -38.90 -45.97 6.68
CA SER A 248 -37.94 -46.11 7.78
C SER A 248 -36.47 -46.34 7.38
N VAL A 249 -36.08 -46.20 6.10
CA VAL A 249 -34.77 -46.72 5.63
C VAL A 249 -34.02 -45.84 4.62
N GLU A 250 -34.63 -44.86 3.95
CA GLU A 250 -33.96 -44.21 2.80
C GLU A 250 -33.33 -42.83 3.11
N PRO A 251 -32.08 -42.58 2.65
CA PRO A 251 -31.44 -41.27 2.69
C PRO A 251 -32.20 -40.18 1.94
N LEU A 252 -32.01 -38.93 2.36
CA LEU A 252 -32.42 -37.76 1.59
C LEU A 252 -31.32 -37.41 0.60
N PHE A 253 -31.65 -37.36 -0.69
CA PHE A 253 -30.69 -37.08 -1.76
C PHE A 253 -30.79 -35.67 -2.31
N SER A 254 -31.95 -35.01 -2.17
CA SER A 254 -32.18 -33.70 -2.76
C SER A 254 -32.92 -32.76 -1.83
N VAL A 255 -32.60 -31.48 -1.91
CA VAL A 255 -33.31 -30.40 -1.23
C VAL A 255 -33.35 -29.17 -2.12
N ALA A 256 -34.49 -28.49 -2.16
CA ALA A 256 -34.68 -27.24 -2.87
C ALA A 256 -35.52 -26.28 -2.03
N VAL A 257 -35.29 -24.98 -2.18
CA VAL A 257 -36.05 -23.92 -1.51
C VAL A 257 -36.81 -23.11 -2.57
N SER A 258 -38.07 -22.77 -2.28
CA SER A 258 -38.87 -21.94 -3.17
C SER A 258 -38.29 -20.53 -3.31
N PRO A 259 -38.51 -19.83 -4.45
CA PRO A 259 -38.00 -18.47 -4.66
C PRO A 259 -38.50 -17.43 -3.64
N ASP A 260 -39.64 -17.67 -3.01
CA ASP A 260 -40.17 -16.83 -1.92
C ASP A 260 -39.58 -17.17 -0.54
N GLY A 261 -38.77 -18.23 -0.44
CA GLY A 261 -38.11 -18.70 0.78
C GLY A 261 -39.04 -19.32 1.83
N LYS A 262 -40.31 -19.60 1.49
CA LYS A 262 -41.33 -20.08 2.44
C LYS A 262 -41.58 -21.58 2.40
N THR A 263 -41.16 -22.26 1.34
CA THR A 263 -41.40 -23.69 1.14
C THR A 263 -40.09 -24.40 0.85
N ILE A 264 -39.89 -25.56 1.48
CA ILE A 264 -38.74 -26.43 1.22
C ILE A 264 -39.28 -27.73 0.63
N ALA A 265 -38.64 -28.23 -0.42
CA ALA A 265 -38.90 -29.54 -0.97
C ALA A 265 -37.73 -30.47 -0.64
N THR A 266 -38.01 -31.66 -0.10
CA THR A 266 -37.01 -32.70 0.17
C THR A 266 -37.31 -33.95 -0.62
N GLY A 267 -36.28 -34.60 -1.16
CA GLY A 267 -36.38 -35.80 -1.98
C GLY A 267 -35.66 -37.01 -1.38
N SER A 268 -36.42 -38.08 -1.15
CA SER A 268 -35.95 -39.46 -0.89
C SER A 268 -36.53 -40.38 -1.98
N ASP A 269 -37.26 -41.43 -1.61
CA ASP A 269 -38.28 -42.12 -2.39
C ASP A 269 -39.56 -41.29 -2.60
N CYS A 270 -39.74 -40.18 -1.88
CA CYS A 270 -40.88 -39.28 -2.02
C CYS A 270 -40.43 -37.82 -2.04
N VAL A 271 -41.30 -36.95 -2.53
CA VAL A 271 -41.12 -35.50 -2.48
C VAL A 271 -42.04 -34.93 -1.41
N LEU A 272 -41.45 -34.36 -0.37
CA LEU A 272 -42.18 -33.74 0.74
C LEU A 272 -42.01 -32.23 0.71
N LEU A 273 -43.11 -31.51 0.93
CA LEU A 273 -43.13 -30.05 1.06
C LEU A 273 -43.24 -29.65 2.52
N TRP A 274 -42.38 -28.73 2.94
CA TRP A 274 -42.26 -28.24 4.31
C TRP A 274 -42.49 -26.74 4.35
N ASP A 275 -43.06 -26.27 5.45
CA ASP A 275 -43.01 -24.86 5.82
C ASP A 275 -41.58 -24.49 6.26
N ALA A 276 -40.99 -23.48 5.65
CA ALA A 276 -39.60 -23.14 5.93
C ALA A 276 -39.37 -22.40 7.27
N GLU A 277 -40.44 -21.86 7.88
CA GLU A 277 -40.37 -21.15 9.15
C GLU A 277 -40.67 -22.09 10.33
N THR A 278 -41.72 -22.91 10.21
CA THR A 278 -42.11 -23.84 11.28
C THR A 278 -41.46 -25.22 11.16
N LEU A 279 -40.89 -25.56 9.99
CA LEU A 279 -40.42 -26.90 9.66
C LEU A 279 -41.51 -27.99 9.75
N GLU A 280 -42.78 -27.60 9.66
CA GLU A 280 -43.90 -28.54 9.62
C GLU A 280 -44.12 -29.06 8.20
N ARG A 281 -44.40 -30.37 8.08
CA ARG A 281 -44.74 -31.00 6.80
C ARG A 281 -46.10 -30.47 6.33
N ARG A 282 -46.12 -29.79 5.18
CA ARG A 282 -47.34 -29.29 4.55
C ARG A 282 -48.04 -30.37 3.71
N GLN A 283 -47.27 -31.09 2.90
CA GLN A 283 -47.82 -32.01 1.91
C GLN A 283 -46.82 -33.10 1.49
N SER A 284 -47.33 -34.29 1.15
CA SER A 284 -46.63 -35.28 0.32
C SER A 284 -47.00 -35.03 -1.15
N LEU A 285 -46.04 -34.62 -1.97
CA LEU A 285 -46.30 -34.24 -3.37
C LEU A 285 -46.46 -35.48 -4.25
N ALA A 286 -45.47 -36.37 -4.22
CA ALA A 286 -45.43 -37.59 -5.01
C ALA A 286 -44.52 -38.64 -4.34
N SER A 287 -44.73 -39.91 -4.68
CA SER A 287 -43.91 -41.05 -4.24
C SER A 287 -43.44 -41.85 -5.44
N TYR A 288 -42.23 -42.36 -5.37
CA TYR A 288 -41.52 -43.00 -6.46
C TYR A 288 -40.98 -44.37 -6.03
N GLU A 289 -40.81 -45.28 -6.99
CA GLU A 289 -40.11 -46.54 -6.76
C GLU A 289 -38.60 -46.34 -6.56
N TYR A 290 -38.07 -45.23 -7.07
CA TYR A 290 -36.65 -44.94 -7.07
C TYR A 290 -36.35 -43.55 -6.51
N ASN A 291 -35.13 -43.40 -6.01
CA ASN A 291 -34.70 -42.20 -5.29
C ASN A 291 -34.74 -40.95 -6.21
N VAL A 292 -35.38 -39.90 -5.70
CA VAL A 292 -35.39 -38.55 -6.24
C VAL A 292 -33.98 -37.97 -6.14
N GLN A 293 -33.32 -37.77 -7.28
CA GLN A 293 -31.94 -37.25 -7.34
C GLN A 293 -31.90 -35.72 -7.33
N SER A 294 -32.84 -35.07 -8.03
CA SER A 294 -32.88 -33.61 -8.14
C SER A 294 -34.30 -33.07 -8.05
N ILE A 295 -34.45 -31.93 -7.36
CA ILE A 295 -35.68 -31.15 -7.28
C ILE A 295 -35.32 -29.70 -7.63
N ALA A 296 -36.14 -29.05 -8.44
CA ALA A 296 -36.00 -27.63 -8.76
C ALA A 296 -37.36 -26.92 -8.73
N PHE A 297 -37.41 -25.74 -8.11
CA PHE A 297 -38.57 -24.85 -8.20
C PHE A 297 -38.47 -23.98 -9.45
N SER A 298 -39.61 -23.70 -10.07
CA SER A 298 -39.69 -22.64 -11.06
C SER A 298 -39.46 -21.26 -10.41
N PRO A 299 -38.92 -20.26 -11.12
CA PRO A 299 -38.64 -18.93 -10.55
C PRO A 299 -39.88 -18.17 -10.05
N ASP A 300 -41.07 -18.50 -10.57
CA ASP A 300 -42.35 -17.97 -10.08
C ASP A 300 -42.88 -18.70 -8.82
N GLY A 301 -42.23 -19.79 -8.40
CA GLY A 301 -42.56 -20.59 -7.23
C GLY A 301 -43.79 -21.50 -7.38
N ASN A 302 -44.43 -21.53 -8.55
CA ASN A 302 -45.69 -22.24 -8.74
C ASN A 302 -45.54 -23.69 -9.20
N ARG A 303 -44.35 -24.08 -9.67
CA ARG A 303 -44.06 -25.40 -10.24
C ARG A 303 -42.83 -26.03 -9.61
N ILE A 304 -42.80 -27.36 -9.60
CA ILE A 304 -41.69 -28.17 -9.11
C ILE A 304 -41.34 -29.22 -10.16
N ALA A 305 -40.10 -29.21 -10.64
CA ALA A 305 -39.54 -30.28 -11.44
C ALA A 305 -38.82 -31.30 -10.56
N VAL A 306 -39.07 -32.58 -10.80
CA VAL A 306 -38.55 -33.71 -10.03
C VAL A 306 -37.87 -34.68 -10.98
N ALA A 307 -36.62 -35.05 -10.69
CA ALA A 307 -35.87 -36.08 -11.41
C ALA A 307 -35.58 -37.27 -10.51
N THR A 308 -35.86 -38.47 -11.02
CA THR A 308 -35.56 -39.74 -10.35
C THR A 308 -34.31 -40.39 -10.94
N ARG A 309 -33.77 -41.40 -10.24
CA ARG A 309 -32.53 -42.11 -10.64
C ARG A 309 -32.61 -42.81 -12.01
N TYR A 310 -33.80 -43.25 -12.44
CA TYR A 310 -33.98 -44.05 -13.67
C TYR A 310 -34.91 -43.35 -14.67
N ASP A 311 -34.49 -42.15 -15.05
CA ASP A 311 -34.90 -41.48 -16.28
C ASP A 311 -36.29 -40.82 -16.29
N LEU A 312 -37.03 -40.83 -15.18
CA LEU A 312 -38.29 -40.09 -15.08
C LEU A 312 -38.06 -38.66 -14.57
N VAL A 313 -38.46 -37.69 -15.37
CA VAL A 313 -38.61 -36.28 -15.01
C VAL A 313 -40.08 -35.92 -15.01
N GLN A 314 -40.59 -35.36 -13.92
CA GLN A 314 -41.97 -34.94 -13.80
C GLN A 314 -42.06 -33.49 -13.34
N LEU A 315 -43.05 -32.79 -13.88
CA LEU A 315 -43.34 -31.41 -13.54
C LEU A 315 -44.70 -31.35 -12.83
N TYR A 316 -44.71 -30.80 -11.62
CA TYR A 316 -45.89 -30.63 -10.80
C TYR A 316 -46.21 -29.16 -10.58
N THR A 317 -47.48 -28.86 -10.32
CA THR A 317 -47.85 -27.65 -9.60
C THR A 317 -47.46 -27.77 -8.12
N ILE A 318 -47.30 -26.63 -7.44
CA ILE A 318 -47.07 -26.60 -5.99
C ILE A 318 -48.21 -27.28 -5.19
N THR A 319 -49.40 -27.41 -5.78
CA THR A 319 -50.57 -28.07 -5.18
C THR A 319 -50.56 -29.60 -5.35
N GLY A 320 -49.65 -30.16 -6.16
CA GLY A 320 -49.53 -31.60 -6.39
C GLY A 320 -50.20 -32.13 -7.65
N GLU A 321 -50.63 -31.26 -8.57
CA GLU A 321 -51.15 -31.70 -9.86
C GLU A 321 -49.97 -31.96 -10.82
N LEU A 322 -49.95 -33.14 -11.43
CA LEU A 322 -48.98 -33.46 -12.48
C LEU A 322 -49.32 -32.64 -13.74
N ILE A 323 -48.40 -31.78 -14.15
CA ILE A 323 -48.52 -30.98 -15.38
C ILE A 323 -48.08 -31.81 -16.57
N ASN A 324 -46.89 -32.40 -16.47
CA ASN A 324 -46.29 -33.16 -17.56
C ASN A 324 -45.20 -34.12 -17.08
N GLU A 325 -44.86 -35.09 -17.92
CA GLU A 325 -43.82 -36.06 -17.65
C GLU A 325 -42.96 -36.34 -18.87
N TYR A 326 -41.68 -36.59 -18.62
CA TYR A 326 -40.69 -36.96 -19.61
C TYR A 326 -39.93 -38.18 -19.12
N MET A 327 -39.89 -39.23 -19.96
CA MET A 327 -39.02 -40.38 -19.76
C MET A 327 -37.81 -40.27 -20.68
N GLY A 328 -36.66 -39.98 -20.09
CA GLY A 328 -35.36 -39.97 -20.75
C GLY A 328 -34.73 -41.36 -20.85
N ALA A 329 -33.45 -41.39 -21.20
CA ALA A 329 -32.61 -42.60 -21.18
C ALA A 329 -31.30 -42.36 -20.39
N ALA A 330 -31.35 -41.44 -19.41
CA ALA A 330 -30.19 -40.92 -18.72
C ALA A 330 -30.44 -40.67 -17.23
N ARG A 331 -29.41 -40.94 -16.43
CA ARG A 331 -29.39 -40.56 -15.02
C ARG A 331 -29.38 -39.03 -14.88
N HIS A 332 -30.47 -38.47 -14.38
CA HIS A 332 -30.64 -37.03 -14.19
C HIS A 332 -30.12 -36.62 -12.81
N GLU A 333 -28.82 -36.29 -12.71
CA GLU A 333 -28.20 -35.91 -11.44
C GLU A 333 -28.43 -34.43 -11.06
N SER A 334 -28.81 -33.58 -12.01
CA SER A 334 -29.17 -32.17 -11.80
C SER A 334 -30.34 -31.75 -12.70
N LEU A 335 -31.25 -30.93 -12.17
CA LEU A 335 -32.32 -30.26 -12.90
C LEU A 335 -32.27 -28.78 -12.53
N GLU A 336 -32.42 -27.90 -13.52
CA GLU A 336 -32.36 -26.46 -13.29
C GLU A 336 -33.35 -25.71 -14.19
N PHE A 337 -34.10 -24.79 -13.61
CA PHE A 337 -34.88 -23.81 -14.37
C PHE A 337 -33.98 -22.65 -14.75
N THR A 338 -34.20 -22.07 -15.93
CA THR A 338 -33.59 -20.78 -16.27
C THR A 338 -34.17 -19.67 -15.38
N PRO A 339 -33.41 -18.61 -15.02
CA PRO A 339 -33.87 -17.58 -14.09
C PRO A 339 -35.07 -16.78 -14.62
N ASP A 340 -35.24 -16.72 -15.94
CA ASP A 340 -36.40 -16.14 -16.61
C ASP A 340 -37.68 -17.01 -16.50
N GLY A 341 -37.53 -18.26 -16.04
CA GLY A 341 -38.60 -19.24 -15.86
C GLY A 341 -39.17 -19.78 -17.17
N GLN A 342 -38.52 -19.54 -18.30
CA GLN A 342 -39.00 -19.94 -19.62
C GLN A 342 -38.59 -21.37 -19.99
N ARG A 343 -37.52 -21.90 -19.39
CA ARG A 343 -36.93 -23.18 -19.79
C ARG A 343 -36.58 -24.07 -18.59
N ILE A 344 -36.55 -25.37 -18.85
CA ILE A 344 -36.02 -26.40 -17.94
C ILE A 344 -34.87 -27.09 -18.64
N LEU A 345 -33.71 -27.13 -17.99
CA LEU A 345 -32.54 -27.83 -18.49
C LEU A 345 -32.48 -29.23 -17.89
N VAL A 346 -32.42 -30.22 -18.79
CA VAL A 346 -32.42 -31.64 -18.44
C VAL A 346 -31.18 -32.31 -19.05
N PRO A 347 -30.17 -32.68 -18.24
CA PRO A 347 -29.07 -33.52 -18.69
C PRO A 347 -29.61 -34.82 -19.27
N SER A 348 -29.24 -35.13 -20.50
CA SER A 348 -29.81 -36.22 -21.31
C SER A 348 -28.71 -37.02 -22.00
N ARG A 349 -29.05 -38.21 -22.50
CA ARG A 349 -28.12 -39.12 -23.18
C ARG A 349 -28.77 -39.68 -24.44
N ARG A 350 -28.00 -39.79 -25.51
CA ARG A 350 -28.40 -40.42 -26.77
C ARG A 350 -27.47 -41.59 -27.04
N ASP A 351 -28.04 -42.72 -27.45
CA ASP A 351 -27.27 -43.84 -27.96
C ASP A 351 -27.03 -43.63 -29.46
N ASN A 352 -25.78 -43.72 -29.89
CA ASN A 352 -25.40 -43.64 -31.30
C ASN A 352 -25.53 -45.04 -31.92
N GLU A 353 -26.51 -45.21 -32.81
CA GLU A 353 -26.84 -46.50 -33.41
C GLU A 353 -25.72 -47.10 -34.27
N LEU A 354 -24.78 -46.27 -34.76
CA LEU A 354 -23.73 -46.68 -35.70
C LEU A 354 -22.51 -47.32 -35.04
N ASP A 355 -22.15 -46.88 -33.82
CA ASP A 355 -20.94 -47.33 -33.11
C ASP A 355 -21.23 -47.81 -31.68
N GLY A 356 -22.49 -47.73 -31.22
CA GLY A 356 -22.91 -48.09 -29.87
C GLY A 356 -22.39 -47.13 -28.79
N THR A 357 -21.77 -46.01 -29.18
CA THR A 357 -21.28 -45.00 -28.26
C THR A 357 -22.45 -44.18 -27.73
N LYS A 358 -22.33 -43.65 -26.51
CA LYS A 358 -23.41 -42.89 -25.89
C LYS A 358 -22.96 -41.45 -25.68
N THR A 359 -23.68 -40.49 -26.24
CA THR A 359 -23.36 -39.07 -26.14
C THR A 359 -24.30 -38.40 -25.14
N GLY A 360 -23.72 -37.76 -24.13
CA GLY A 360 -24.43 -36.83 -23.28
C GLY A 360 -24.74 -35.54 -24.02
N PHE A 361 -25.82 -34.87 -23.65
CA PHE A 361 -26.16 -33.51 -24.07
C PHE A 361 -27.11 -32.90 -23.03
N ILE A 362 -27.38 -31.60 -23.08
CA ILE A 362 -28.42 -30.99 -22.25
C ILE A 362 -29.58 -30.61 -23.12
N ARG A 363 -30.76 -31.08 -22.73
CA ARG A 363 -31.99 -30.77 -23.42
C ARG A 363 -32.65 -29.57 -22.75
N ALA A 364 -32.82 -28.50 -23.51
CA ALA A 364 -33.62 -27.35 -23.08
C ALA A 364 -35.08 -27.60 -23.48
N TRP A 365 -35.92 -27.77 -22.48
CA TRP A 365 -37.37 -27.82 -22.63
C TRP A 365 -37.95 -26.44 -22.37
N ASN A 366 -39.13 -26.16 -22.93
CA ASN A 366 -39.95 -25.07 -22.43
C ASN A 366 -40.38 -25.32 -20.97
N ALA A 367 -40.85 -24.27 -20.30
CA ALA A 367 -41.16 -24.29 -18.87
C ALA A 367 -42.22 -25.32 -18.44
N ASP A 368 -43.04 -25.81 -19.38
CA ASP A 368 -44.09 -26.81 -19.14
C ASP A 368 -43.67 -28.25 -19.49
N LEU A 369 -42.38 -28.46 -19.79
CA LEU A 369 -41.80 -29.76 -20.18
C LEU A 369 -42.55 -30.41 -21.37
N SER A 370 -43.17 -29.62 -22.23
CA SER A 370 -44.04 -30.08 -23.32
C SER A 370 -43.35 -30.12 -24.66
N GLN A 371 -42.40 -29.21 -24.89
CA GLN A 371 -41.67 -29.12 -26.14
C GLN A 371 -40.18 -28.89 -25.88
N VAL A 372 -39.36 -29.60 -26.64
CA VAL A 372 -37.91 -29.36 -26.72
C VAL A 372 -37.66 -28.13 -27.59
N GLU A 373 -36.94 -27.16 -27.04
CA GLU A 373 -36.53 -25.97 -27.80
C GLU A 373 -35.23 -26.21 -28.55
N PHE A 374 -34.21 -26.75 -27.85
CA PHE A 374 -32.91 -27.08 -28.43
C PHE A 374 -32.14 -28.08 -27.57
N ASP A 375 -31.17 -28.76 -28.19
CA ASP A 375 -30.21 -29.64 -27.51
C ASP A 375 -28.83 -28.95 -27.51
N LEU A 376 -28.24 -28.73 -26.34
CA LEU A 376 -26.87 -28.23 -26.16
C LEU A 376 -25.89 -29.40 -26.13
N CYS A 377 -25.04 -29.50 -27.14
CA CYS A 377 -23.96 -30.50 -27.20
C CYS A 377 -22.61 -29.78 -27.31
N PRO A 378 -21.91 -29.58 -26.19
CA PRO A 378 -20.67 -28.79 -26.20
C PRO A 378 -19.46 -29.53 -26.80
N ALA A 379 -19.53 -30.82 -27.17
CA ALA A 379 -18.38 -31.59 -27.66
C ALA A 379 -18.55 -32.16 -29.08
N ASN A 380 -17.47 -32.13 -29.86
CA ASN A 380 -17.30 -32.79 -31.16
C ASN A 380 -16.75 -34.24 -31.04
N HIS A 381 -16.57 -34.76 -29.82
CA HIS A 381 -15.90 -36.05 -29.57
C HIS A 381 -16.72 -37.01 -28.69
N ILE A 382 -16.31 -38.27 -28.74
CA ILE A 382 -17.08 -39.51 -28.59
C ILE A 382 -17.21 -39.94 -27.11
N ALA A 383 -18.40 -40.44 -26.76
CA ALA A 383 -18.73 -41.31 -25.61
C ALA A 383 -18.55 -40.75 -24.17
N THR A 384 -19.41 -39.83 -23.72
CA THR A 384 -19.34 -39.29 -22.33
C THR A 384 -20.71 -38.93 -21.74
N ASN A 385 -20.81 -38.94 -20.40
CA ASN A 385 -22.00 -38.54 -19.65
C ASN A 385 -21.82 -37.12 -19.12
N PHE A 386 -22.79 -36.23 -19.30
CA PHE A 386 -22.88 -35.01 -18.50
C PHE A 386 -23.58 -35.34 -17.19
N THR A 387 -22.93 -35.04 -16.08
CA THR A 387 -23.44 -35.34 -14.74
C THR A 387 -23.93 -34.09 -14.03
N GLN A 388 -23.29 -32.94 -14.24
CA GLN A 388 -23.60 -31.72 -13.50
C GLN A 388 -23.77 -30.49 -14.39
N THR A 389 -24.77 -29.69 -14.03
CA THR A 389 -25.05 -28.38 -14.60
C THR A 389 -25.03 -27.32 -13.51
N ALA A 390 -24.63 -26.11 -13.88
CA ALA A 390 -24.82 -24.93 -13.05
C ALA A 390 -25.14 -23.74 -13.95
N ILE A 391 -26.07 -22.88 -13.50
CA ILE A 391 -26.44 -21.65 -14.17
C ILE A 391 -25.91 -20.44 -13.41
N SER A 392 -25.51 -19.40 -14.14
CA SER A 392 -25.31 -18.08 -13.53
C SER A 392 -26.66 -17.45 -13.17
N ARG A 393 -26.69 -16.61 -12.13
CA ARG A 393 -27.96 -16.03 -11.63
C ARG A 393 -28.66 -15.13 -12.65
N ASP A 394 -27.90 -14.50 -13.54
CA ASP A 394 -28.40 -13.71 -14.67
C ASP A 394 -28.92 -14.58 -15.83
N GLY A 395 -28.70 -15.90 -15.78
CA GLY A 395 -29.12 -16.85 -16.80
C GLY A 395 -28.28 -16.83 -18.06
N ARG A 396 -27.19 -16.06 -18.07
CA ARG A 396 -26.36 -15.83 -19.26
C ARG A 396 -25.41 -16.99 -19.54
N PHE A 397 -24.88 -17.64 -18.51
CA PHE A 397 -23.86 -18.68 -18.65
C PHE A 397 -24.31 -20.00 -18.05
N PHE A 398 -24.03 -21.07 -18.77
CA PHE A 398 -24.22 -22.45 -18.32
C PHE A 398 -22.87 -23.13 -18.18
N ALA A 399 -22.53 -23.64 -17.00
CA ALA A 399 -21.37 -24.48 -16.78
C ALA A 399 -21.77 -25.96 -16.79
N LEU A 400 -21.07 -26.75 -17.59
CA LEU A 400 -21.37 -28.15 -17.86
C LEU A 400 -20.13 -29.00 -17.59
N ALA A 401 -20.24 -29.96 -16.67
CA ALA A 401 -19.17 -30.92 -16.42
C ALA A 401 -19.40 -32.21 -17.22
N GLU A 402 -18.39 -32.60 -17.98
CA GLU A 402 -18.37 -33.85 -18.71
C GLU A 402 -17.58 -34.90 -17.92
N GLN A 403 -18.17 -36.08 -17.67
CA GLN A 403 -17.48 -37.21 -17.08
C GLN A 403 -16.70 -37.95 -18.18
N SER A 404 -15.43 -37.58 -18.35
CA SER A 404 -14.51 -38.16 -19.35
C SER A 404 -13.13 -38.38 -18.75
N ALA A 405 -12.20 -38.96 -19.52
CA ALA A 405 -10.81 -39.13 -19.05
C ALA A 405 -10.09 -37.81 -18.74
N VAL A 406 -10.58 -36.67 -19.27
CA VAL A 406 -9.97 -35.33 -19.14
C VAL A 406 -10.91 -34.34 -18.45
N ASN A 407 -12.07 -34.81 -17.99
CA ASN A 407 -13.13 -34.05 -17.30
C ASN A 407 -13.30 -32.59 -17.79
N PRO A 408 -13.54 -32.34 -19.09
CA PRO A 408 -13.66 -30.97 -19.57
C PRO A 408 -14.92 -30.33 -19.00
N ILE A 409 -14.77 -29.09 -18.54
CA ILE A 409 -15.88 -28.23 -18.16
C ILE A 409 -16.09 -27.21 -19.27
N CYS A 410 -17.30 -27.16 -19.81
CA CYS A 410 -17.67 -26.21 -20.84
C CYS A 410 -18.55 -25.13 -20.24
N ILE A 411 -18.21 -23.86 -20.50
CA ILE A 411 -19.10 -22.72 -20.24
C ILE A 411 -19.72 -22.31 -21.57
N VAL A 412 -21.05 -22.27 -21.60
CA VAL A 412 -21.86 -21.97 -22.78
C VAL A 412 -22.62 -20.67 -22.54
N ASP A 413 -22.65 -19.78 -23.53
CA ASP A 413 -23.50 -18.60 -23.49
C ASP A 413 -24.93 -18.98 -23.86
N ALA A 414 -25.89 -18.51 -23.06
CA ALA A 414 -27.29 -18.89 -23.18
C ALA A 414 -28.02 -18.26 -24.36
N GLU A 415 -27.52 -17.14 -24.88
CA GLU A 415 -28.12 -16.43 -26.00
C GLU A 415 -27.58 -16.95 -27.34
N SER A 416 -26.26 -17.12 -27.45
CA SER A 416 -25.65 -17.64 -28.68
C SER A 416 -25.67 -19.16 -28.78
N HIS A 417 -25.78 -19.86 -27.65
CA HIS A 417 -25.56 -21.31 -27.52
C HIS A 417 -24.14 -21.77 -27.87
N ASP A 418 -23.19 -20.84 -27.99
CA ASP A 418 -21.80 -21.14 -28.29
C ASP A 418 -21.02 -21.48 -27.02
N VAL A 419 -20.06 -22.40 -27.16
CA VAL A 419 -19.09 -22.69 -26.08
C VAL A 419 -18.13 -21.51 -25.98
N VAL A 420 -18.29 -20.73 -24.92
CA VAL A 420 -17.46 -19.57 -24.61
C VAL A 420 -16.13 -19.99 -24.03
N LEU A 421 -16.14 -20.99 -23.15
CA LEU A 421 -14.94 -21.45 -22.48
C LEU A 421 -14.89 -22.96 -22.37
N ARG A 422 -13.70 -23.52 -22.53
CA ARG A 422 -13.40 -24.92 -22.16
C ARG A 422 -12.28 -24.93 -21.16
N ILE A 423 -12.54 -25.53 -20.01
CA ILE A 423 -11.57 -25.77 -18.95
C ILE A 423 -11.27 -27.26 -18.97
N SER A 424 -10.05 -27.65 -19.33
CA SER A 424 -9.57 -29.02 -19.12
C SER A 424 -9.05 -29.16 -17.70
N GLU A 425 -9.58 -30.10 -16.93
CA GLU A 425 -9.15 -30.35 -15.55
C GLU A 425 -8.37 -31.67 -15.46
N GLU A 426 -7.15 -31.60 -14.94
CA GLU A 426 -6.26 -32.77 -14.77
C GLU A 426 -6.48 -33.50 -13.43
N GLN A 427 -7.45 -33.05 -12.63
CA GLN A 427 -7.78 -33.60 -11.33
C GLN A 427 -8.67 -34.86 -11.43
N ASP A 428 -9.37 -35.20 -10.36
CA ASP A 428 -10.32 -36.32 -10.32
C ASP A 428 -11.66 -35.96 -11.00
N GLN A 429 -12.62 -36.89 -11.00
CA GLN A 429 -13.95 -36.67 -11.57
C GLN A 429 -14.68 -35.52 -10.88
N VAL A 430 -15.36 -34.69 -11.68
CA VAL A 430 -16.20 -33.59 -11.18
C VAL A 430 -17.48 -34.17 -10.57
N ALA A 431 -17.69 -33.88 -9.30
CA ALA A 431 -18.86 -34.32 -8.52
C ALA A 431 -19.98 -33.27 -8.48
N THR A 432 -19.63 -31.97 -8.44
CA THR A 432 -20.58 -30.85 -8.35
C THR A 432 -19.97 -29.57 -8.92
N LEU A 433 -20.82 -28.68 -9.43
CA LEU A 433 -20.44 -27.36 -9.91
C LEU A 433 -21.33 -26.27 -9.29
N SER A 434 -20.82 -25.04 -9.23
CA SER A 434 -21.61 -23.82 -8.97
C SER A 434 -20.93 -22.61 -9.59
N LEU A 435 -21.69 -21.73 -10.24
CA LEU A 435 -21.22 -20.42 -10.69
C LEU A 435 -21.50 -19.35 -9.64
N SER A 436 -20.66 -18.33 -9.58
CA SER A 436 -20.92 -17.10 -8.81
C SER A 436 -22.07 -16.29 -9.42
N HIS A 437 -22.58 -15.29 -8.69
CA HIS A 437 -23.72 -14.51 -9.14
C HIS A 437 -23.38 -13.63 -10.36
N ASP A 438 -22.14 -13.13 -10.41
CA ASP A 438 -21.56 -12.36 -11.50
C ASP A 438 -21.06 -13.22 -12.68
N GLY A 439 -21.07 -14.56 -12.54
CA GLY A 439 -20.57 -15.50 -13.55
C GLY A 439 -19.04 -15.47 -13.75
N ARG A 440 -18.28 -14.74 -12.93
CA ARG A 440 -16.82 -14.60 -13.05
C ARG A 440 -16.05 -15.69 -12.32
N ARG A 441 -16.71 -16.49 -11.48
CA ARG A 441 -16.08 -17.58 -10.73
C ARG A 441 -16.88 -18.84 -10.88
N LEU A 442 -16.16 -19.95 -10.98
CA LEU A 442 -16.72 -21.29 -10.99
C LEU A 442 -16.11 -22.04 -9.81
N ALA A 443 -16.93 -22.67 -9.00
CA ALA A 443 -16.47 -23.59 -7.98
C ALA A 443 -16.71 -25.01 -8.47
N ILE A 444 -15.62 -25.77 -8.58
CA ILE A 444 -15.56 -27.13 -9.09
C ILE A 444 -15.27 -28.04 -7.92
N GLY A 445 -16.20 -28.95 -7.65
CA GLY A 445 -16.05 -29.96 -6.62
C GLY A 445 -15.66 -31.31 -7.19
N TYR A 446 -14.63 -31.94 -6.63
CA TYR A 446 -14.13 -33.24 -7.09
C TYR A 446 -14.48 -34.40 -6.16
N VAL A 447 -14.50 -35.62 -6.72
CA VAL A 447 -14.74 -36.88 -5.98
C VAL A 447 -13.64 -37.18 -4.94
N ASN A 448 -12.44 -36.63 -5.09
CA ASN A 448 -11.37 -36.72 -4.08
C ASN A 448 -11.54 -35.72 -2.90
N GLY A 449 -12.59 -34.90 -2.90
CA GLY A 449 -12.85 -33.91 -1.85
C GLY A 449 -12.11 -32.59 -2.01
N VAL A 450 -11.43 -32.37 -3.15
CA VAL A 450 -10.82 -31.09 -3.51
C VAL A 450 -11.88 -30.17 -4.12
N ILE A 451 -11.74 -28.86 -3.88
CA ILE A 451 -12.48 -27.82 -4.59
C ILE A 451 -11.47 -26.99 -5.38
N ALA A 452 -11.71 -26.80 -6.67
CA ALA A 452 -11.05 -25.75 -7.46
C ALA A 452 -11.98 -24.55 -7.61
N VAL A 453 -11.44 -23.34 -7.44
CA VAL A 453 -12.13 -22.10 -7.80
C VAL A 453 -11.30 -21.38 -8.85
N PRO A 454 -11.46 -21.71 -10.15
CA PRO A 454 -10.96 -20.88 -11.24
C PRO A 454 -11.69 -19.54 -11.33
N GLU A 455 -10.92 -18.51 -11.66
CA GLU A 455 -11.43 -17.22 -12.09
C GLU A 455 -11.58 -17.20 -13.61
N ILE A 456 -12.74 -16.72 -14.05
CA ILE A 456 -13.13 -16.62 -15.44
C ILE A 456 -12.87 -15.18 -15.87
N ASP A 457 -11.64 -14.92 -16.30
CA ASP A 457 -11.23 -13.64 -16.86
C ASP A 457 -11.69 -13.53 -18.31
N ASP A 458 -12.47 -12.49 -18.60
CA ASP A 458 -12.92 -12.05 -19.92
C ASP A 458 -13.50 -13.17 -20.82
N LEU A 459 -14.79 -13.46 -20.64
CA LEU A 459 -15.60 -14.38 -21.45
C LEU A 459 -15.69 -14.00 -22.95
N SER A 460 -15.10 -12.89 -23.40
CA SER A 460 -15.16 -12.47 -24.81
C SER A 460 -14.10 -13.12 -25.72
N ASN A 461 -12.99 -13.60 -25.15
CA ASN A 461 -11.91 -14.23 -25.90
C ASN A 461 -11.82 -15.70 -25.51
N GLY A 462 -12.38 -16.59 -26.33
CA GLY A 462 -12.61 -18.03 -26.10
C GLY A 462 -11.40 -18.94 -25.80
N THR A 463 -10.36 -18.42 -25.17
CA THR A 463 -9.27 -19.14 -24.54
C THR A 463 -8.87 -18.39 -23.27
N THR A 464 -9.20 -18.91 -22.09
CA THR A 464 -8.53 -18.43 -20.87
C THR A 464 -7.06 -18.82 -20.95
N LYS A 465 -6.19 -17.82 -20.89
CA LYS A 465 -4.77 -18.03 -20.57
C LYS A 465 -4.52 -18.17 -19.06
N THR A 466 -5.57 -18.36 -18.25
CA THR A 466 -5.46 -18.26 -16.79
C THR A 466 -5.44 -19.64 -16.14
N ASN A 467 -4.23 -20.12 -15.82
CA ASN A 467 -4.00 -21.20 -14.86
C ASN A 467 -4.18 -20.74 -13.39
N ARG A 468 -4.70 -19.52 -13.16
CA ARG A 468 -5.01 -18.97 -11.83
C ARG A 468 -6.20 -19.70 -11.19
N LYS A 469 -5.95 -20.87 -10.61
CA LYS A 469 -6.94 -21.70 -9.92
C LYS A 469 -6.57 -21.84 -8.46
N ARG A 470 -7.50 -21.53 -7.55
CA ARG A 470 -7.31 -21.84 -6.13
C ARG A 470 -7.79 -23.27 -5.85
N LEU A 471 -6.91 -24.11 -5.32
CA LEU A 471 -7.24 -25.48 -4.93
C LEU A 471 -7.37 -25.57 -3.41
N PHE A 472 -8.46 -26.17 -2.93
CA PHE A 472 -8.75 -26.37 -1.51
C PHE A 472 -8.97 -27.85 -1.23
N GLN A 473 -8.24 -28.45 -0.30
CA GLN A 473 -8.65 -29.74 0.25
C GLN A 473 -9.84 -29.52 1.18
N ALA A 474 -11.04 -29.66 0.62
CA ALA A 474 -12.26 -29.29 1.29
C ALA A 474 -12.79 -30.39 2.20
N HIS A 475 -12.81 -31.66 1.77
CA HIS A 475 -13.38 -32.76 2.55
C HIS A 475 -12.46 -34.00 2.53
N GLN A 476 -12.61 -34.88 3.54
CA GLN A 476 -11.85 -36.15 3.63
C GLN A 476 -12.57 -37.30 2.89
N GLY A 477 -13.19 -36.98 1.76
CA GLY A 477 -14.03 -37.86 0.96
C GLY A 477 -14.73 -37.09 -0.15
N ALA A 478 -15.53 -37.77 -0.96
CA ALA A 478 -16.20 -37.17 -2.09
C ALA A 478 -17.04 -35.95 -1.71
N LEU A 479 -16.89 -34.90 -2.52
CA LEU A 479 -17.72 -33.73 -2.43
C LEU A 479 -19.09 -34.02 -3.02
N THR A 480 -20.13 -33.56 -2.35
CA THR A 480 -21.52 -33.86 -2.72
C THR A 480 -22.25 -32.63 -3.24
N ALA A 481 -22.03 -31.47 -2.64
CA ALA A 481 -22.60 -30.21 -3.11
C ALA A 481 -21.67 -29.02 -2.86
N VAL A 482 -21.64 -28.09 -3.81
CA VAL A 482 -21.04 -26.75 -3.69
C VAL A 482 -22.04 -25.72 -4.16
N ARG A 483 -22.22 -24.63 -3.41
CA ARG A 483 -23.15 -23.55 -3.77
C ARG A 483 -22.59 -22.19 -3.41
N PHE A 484 -22.56 -21.28 -4.37
CA PHE A 484 -22.29 -19.87 -4.10
C PHE A 484 -23.50 -19.21 -3.41
N ILE A 485 -23.22 -18.42 -2.38
CA ILE A 485 -24.18 -17.53 -1.71
C ILE A 485 -24.16 -16.15 -2.38
N ASP A 486 -22.97 -15.70 -2.76
CA ASP A 486 -22.70 -14.49 -3.55
C ASP A 486 -21.36 -14.66 -4.31
N ASP A 487 -20.77 -13.59 -4.83
CA ASP A 487 -19.54 -13.65 -5.63
C ASP A 487 -18.26 -13.99 -4.83
N ARG A 488 -18.35 -14.01 -3.50
CA ARG A 488 -17.21 -14.24 -2.59
C ARG A 488 -17.42 -15.40 -1.65
N ARG A 489 -18.67 -15.72 -1.30
CA ARG A 489 -19.00 -16.70 -0.28
C ARG A 489 -19.63 -17.91 -0.91
N PHE A 490 -19.12 -19.08 -0.56
CA PHE A 490 -19.70 -20.35 -1.00
C PHE A 490 -19.68 -21.39 0.11
N LEU A 491 -20.49 -22.42 -0.09
CA LEU A 491 -20.66 -23.54 0.83
C LEU A 491 -20.19 -24.80 0.15
N SER A 492 -19.68 -25.73 0.96
CA SER A 492 -19.41 -27.08 0.51
C SER A 492 -19.90 -28.11 1.51
N SER A 493 -20.22 -29.28 0.98
CA SER A 493 -20.57 -30.45 1.75
C SER A 493 -19.95 -31.70 1.12
N GLY A 494 -19.76 -32.73 1.93
CA GLY A 494 -19.16 -33.96 1.47
C GLY A 494 -19.60 -35.19 2.26
N THR A 495 -19.10 -36.32 1.82
CA THR A 495 -19.31 -37.65 2.43
C THR A 495 -18.73 -37.80 3.83
N ASP A 496 -17.86 -36.87 4.25
CA ASP A 496 -17.39 -36.78 5.65
C ASP A 496 -18.46 -36.24 6.62
N GLY A 497 -19.63 -35.87 6.10
CA GLY A 497 -20.79 -35.39 6.83
C GLY A 497 -20.67 -33.95 7.32
N ARG A 498 -19.65 -33.21 6.91
CA ARG A 498 -19.42 -31.84 7.37
C ARG A 498 -20.00 -30.83 6.40
N LEU A 499 -20.41 -29.69 6.96
CA LEU A 499 -20.80 -28.50 6.23
C LEU A 499 -19.74 -27.43 6.46
N LYS A 500 -19.20 -26.92 5.35
CA LYS A 500 -18.12 -25.94 5.36
C LYS A 500 -18.56 -24.67 4.66
N TYR A 501 -18.22 -23.55 5.25
CA TYR A 501 -18.42 -22.21 4.72
C TYR A 501 -17.06 -21.63 4.33
N TRP A 502 -17.01 -21.02 3.16
CA TRP A 502 -15.80 -20.45 2.55
C TRP A 502 -16.05 -18.99 2.22
N GLU A 503 -15.08 -18.14 2.54
CA GLU A 503 -15.10 -16.73 2.16
C GLU A 503 -13.82 -16.39 1.40
N LEU A 504 -13.98 -16.07 0.12
CA LEU A 504 -12.89 -15.62 -0.74
C LEU A 504 -12.47 -14.19 -0.33
N PRO A 505 -11.16 -13.88 -0.30
CA PRO A 505 -10.67 -12.54 -0.02
C PRO A 505 -11.27 -11.53 -1.00
N ARG A 506 -11.37 -10.27 -0.57
CA ARG A 506 -11.68 -9.17 -1.50
C ARG A 506 -10.49 -9.08 -2.45
N GLN A 507 -10.66 -9.60 -3.65
CA GLN A 507 -9.70 -9.42 -4.71
C GLN A 507 -9.77 -7.96 -5.15
N GLU A 508 -8.61 -7.39 -5.48
CA GLU A 508 -8.52 -6.10 -6.16
C GLU A 508 -9.53 -6.08 -7.30
N MET A 509 -10.29 -4.98 -7.38
CA MET A 509 -11.24 -4.81 -8.46
C MET A 509 -10.46 -4.58 -9.75
N SER A 510 -10.18 -5.66 -10.48
CA SER A 510 -9.87 -5.57 -11.90
C SER A 510 -11.15 -5.21 -12.63
N VAL A 511 -11.44 -3.91 -12.68
CA VAL A 511 -12.51 -3.40 -13.53
C VAL A 511 -11.93 -3.38 -14.94
N SER A 512 -12.38 -4.28 -15.81
CA SER A 512 -12.21 -4.07 -17.26
C SER A 512 -13.06 -2.87 -17.65
N MET A 513 -12.39 -1.74 -17.88
CA MET A 513 -13.05 -0.45 -18.12
C MET A 513 -13.23 -0.15 -19.61
N SER A 514 -12.37 -0.72 -20.45
CA SER A 514 -12.34 -0.46 -21.89
C SER A 514 -11.50 -1.53 -22.60
N ASN A 515 -11.96 -2.01 -23.77
CA ASN A 515 -11.18 -2.82 -24.71
C ASN A 515 -10.33 -1.96 -25.67
N ALA A 516 -10.33 -0.64 -25.48
CA ALA A 516 -9.64 0.34 -26.30
C ALA A 516 -8.37 0.87 -25.62
N PHE A 517 -7.51 1.50 -26.43
CA PHE A 517 -6.26 2.08 -25.95
C PHE A 517 -6.56 3.25 -24.98
N VAL A 518 -5.94 3.23 -23.79
CA VAL A 518 -6.08 4.29 -22.80
C VAL A 518 -4.93 5.29 -22.97
N GLY A 519 -5.26 6.53 -23.34
CA GLY A 519 -4.27 7.56 -23.65
C GLY A 519 -3.75 8.35 -22.43
N ASP A 520 -4.62 8.57 -21.44
CA ASP A 520 -4.26 9.21 -20.18
C ASP A 520 -5.24 8.80 -19.08
N ILE A 521 -4.79 8.83 -17.83
CA ILE A 521 -5.57 8.39 -16.66
C ILE A 521 -5.27 9.29 -15.46
N SER A 522 -6.30 9.61 -14.69
CA SER A 522 -6.18 10.40 -13.47
C SER A 522 -7.18 9.91 -12.43
N ILE A 523 -6.79 9.92 -11.16
CA ILE A 523 -7.65 9.56 -10.03
C ILE A 523 -7.96 10.83 -9.25
N SER A 524 -9.20 10.93 -8.76
CA SER A 524 -9.59 12.04 -7.92
C SER A 524 -8.90 11.98 -6.55
N PRO A 525 -8.51 13.12 -5.98
CA PRO A 525 -7.82 13.18 -4.69
C PRO A 525 -8.55 12.53 -3.49
N ASP A 526 -9.86 12.30 -3.59
CA ASP A 526 -10.66 11.56 -2.59
C ASP A 526 -10.67 10.03 -2.81
N ASP A 527 -9.93 9.53 -3.81
CA ASP A 527 -9.87 8.14 -4.26
C ASP A 527 -11.24 7.53 -4.61
N GLN A 528 -12.24 8.35 -4.99
CA GLN A 528 -13.59 7.87 -5.32
C GLN A 528 -13.84 7.78 -6.81
N THR A 529 -13.25 8.68 -7.59
CA THR A 529 -13.55 8.89 -9.01
C THR A 529 -12.30 8.67 -9.85
N LEU A 530 -12.47 7.96 -10.96
CA LEU A 530 -11.47 7.73 -11.97
C LEU A 530 -11.89 8.41 -13.27
N ALA A 531 -10.98 9.18 -13.84
CA ALA A 531 -11.11 9.71 -15.19
C ALA A 531 -10.04 9.05 -16.08
N TYR A 532 -10.44 8.62 -17.27
CA TYR A 532 -9.50 8.13 -18.28
C TYR A 532 -9.98 8.49 -19.68
N ILE A 533 -9.05 8.48 -20.63
CA ILE A 533 -9.33 8.77 -22.03
C ILE A 533 -9.17 7.48 -22.84
N ASP A 534 -10.20 7.10 -23.58
CA ASP A 534 -10.18 5.99 -24.53
C ASP A 534 -10.55 6.45 -25.95
N ASP A 535 -10.63 5.50 -26.90
CA ASP A 535 -10.95 5.76 -28.32
C ASP A 535 -12.34 6.42 -28.53
N ASP A 536 -13.24 6.29 -27.55
CA ASP A 536 -14.59 6.85 -27.59
C ASP A 536 -14.68 8.24 -26.93
N GLY A 537 -13.75 8.56 -26.04
CA GLY A 537 -13.59 9.89 -25.47
C GLY A 537 -13.13 9.88 -24.02
N ILE A 538 -13.69 10.79 -23.23
CA ILE A 538 -13.37 10.93 -21.82
C ILE A 538 -14.40 10.12 -21.02
N GLN A 539 -13.92 9.20 -20.20
CA GLN A 539 -14.74 8.34 -19.36
C GLN A 539 -14.56 8.73 -17.90
N LEU A 540 -15.67 8.83 -17.18
CA LEU A 540 -15.73 9.09 -15.75
C LEU A 540 -16.40 7.90 -15.07
N ARG A 541 -15.70 7.29 -14.12
CA ARG A 541 -16.16 6.11 -13.38
C ARG A 541 -15.87 6.27 -11.90
N SER A 542 -16.55 5.51 -11.04
CA SER A 542 -16.06 5.31 -9.69
C SER A 542 -14.84 4.40 -9.72
N VAL A 543 -14.00 4.44 -8.68
CA VAL A 543 -12.91 3.46 -8.49
C VAL A 543 -13.47 2.03 -8.40
N GLU A 544 -14.71 1.87 -7.93
CA GLU A 544 -15.45 0.59 -7.98
C GLU A 544 -15.92 0.14 -9.38
N GLY A 545 -15.59 0.90 -10.43
CA GLY A 545 -15.90 0.57 -11.82
C GLY A 545 -17.29 0.99 -12.30
N LYS A 546 -18.11 1.58 -11.43
CA LYS A 546 -19.43 2.10 -11.79
C LYS A 546 -19.29 3.25 -12.77
N HIS A 547 -20.01 3.17 -13.89
CA HIS A 547 -20.07 4.26 -14.86
C HIS A 547 -20.76 5.49 -14.25
N LEU A 548 -20.12 6.66 -14.37
CA LEU A 548 -20.69 7.95 -13.94
C LEU A 548 -21.11 8.77 -15.16
N ALA A 549 -20.19 8.99 -16.11
CA ALA A 549 -20.45 9.73 -17.33
C ALA A 549 -19.45 9.37 -18.44
N SER A 550 -19.86 9.60 -19.69
CA SER A 550 -18.98 9.55 -20.87
C SER A 550 -19.13 10.83 -21.66
N VAL A 551 -18.03 11.49 -21.98
CA VAL A 551 -18.00 12.69 -22.81
C VAL A 551 -17.35 12.33 -24.14
N PRO A 552 -18.12 12.27 -25.25
CA PRO A 552 -17.58 11.85 -26.54
C PRO A 552 -16.58 12.90 -27.04
N CYS A 553 -15.29 12.54 -27.01
CA CYS A 553 -14.21 13.46 -27.35
C CYS A 553 -12.96 12.70 -27.83
N LYS A 554 -12.96 12.28 -29.09
CA LYS A 554 -11.91 11.43 -29.68
C LYS A 554 -10.52 12.05 -29.80
N THR A 555 -10.35 13.32 -29.44
CA THR A 555 -9.05 14.03 -29.53
C THR A 555 -8.59 14.59 -28.20
N ALA A 556 -9.26 14.17 -27.12
CA ALA A 556 -8.76 14.31 -25.77
C ALA A 556 -7.45 13.54 -25.63
N HIS A 557 -6.47 14.09 -24.91
CA HIS A 557 -5.19 13.39 -24.69
C HIS A 557 -4.52 13.69 -23.34
N ARG A 558 -5.00 14.68 -22.59
CA ARG A 558 -4.54 14.94 -21.22
C ARG A 558 -5.69 15.25 -20.31
N ILE A 559 -5.66 14.73 -19.09
CA ILE A 559 -6.66 14.98 -18.04
C ILE A 559 -6.00 15.26 -16.68
N CYS A 560 -6.66 16.08 -15.88
CA CYS A 560 -6.23 16.37 -14.51
C CYS A 560 -7.46 16.67 -13.64
N PHE A 561 -7.50 16.10 -12.43
CA PHE A 561 -8.52 16.42 -11.43
C PHE A 561 -8.19 17.69 -10.65
N SER A 562 -9.23 18.40 -10.24
CA SER A 562 -9.15 19.35 -9.14
C SER A 562 -8.95 18.62 -7.80
N ARG A 563 -8.27 19.28 -6.87
CA ARG A 563 -8.06 18.92 -5.47
C ARG A 563 -9.35 18.61 -4.73
N ASP A 564 -10.42 19.35 -5.01
CA ASP A 564 -11.76 19.11 -4.45
C ASP A 564 -12.49 17.93 -5.12
N SER A 565 -11.86 17.25 -6.08
CA SER A 565 -12.40 16.11 -6.84
C SER A 565 -13.64 16.43 -7.68
N ALA A 566 -14.06 17.70 -7.76
CA ALA A 566 -15.32 18.09 -8.40
C ALA A 566 -15.19 18.38 -9.90
N VAL A 567 -14.00 18.74 -10.36
CA VAL A 567 -13.74 19.19 -11.74
C VAL A 567 -12.64 18.36 -12.38
N VAL A 568 -12.83 18.02 -13.65
CA VAL A 568 -11.82 17.40 -14.51
C VAL A 568 -11.48 18.35 -15.64
N ALA A 569 -10.22 18.75 -15.73
CA ALA A 569 -9.69 19.52 -16.86
C ALA A 569 -9.19 18.57 -17.95
N CYS A 570 -9.43 18.88 -19.22
CA CYS A 570 -9.01 18.05 -20.35
C CYS A 570 -8.52 18.87 -21.55
N CYS A 571 -7.41 18.46 -22.18
CA CYS A 571 -6.88 19.02 -23.43
C CYS A 571 -7.44 18.33 -24.67
N VAL A 572 -7.88 19.10 -25.67
CA VAL A 572 -8.47 18.59 -26.91
C VAL A 572 -7.76 19.16 -28.14
N THR A 573 -7.18 18.27 -28.94
CA THR A 573 -6.26 18.66 -30.02
C THR A 573 -6.99 19.27 -31.23
N ASN A 574 -8.06 18.65 -31.74
CA ASN A 574 -8.68 19.11 -33.00
C ASN A 574 -9.38 20.46 -32.87
N SER A 575 -9.89 20.79 -31.69
CA SER A 575 -10.55 22.06 -31.41
C SER A 575 -9.62 23.10 -30.78
N ASN A 576 -8.33 22.79 -30.61
CA ASN A 576 -7.38 23.62 -29.86
C ASN A 576 -8.00 24.15 -28.56
N SER A 577 -8.60 23.26 -27.77
CA SER A 577 -9.43 23.67 -26.64
C SER A 577 -9.07 22.94 -25.36
N VAL A 578 -9.36 23.59 -24.23
CA VAL A 578 -9.38 22.96 -22.92
C VAL A 578 -10.81 22.98 -22.38
N TYR A 579 -11.29 21.82 -21.93
CA TYR A 579 -12.60 21.68 -21.30
C TYR A 579 -12.43 21.49 -19.80
N LEU A 580 -13.26 22.19 -19.01
CA LEU A 580 -13.49 21.86 -17.61
C LEU A 580 -14.83 21.15 -17.51
N LEU A 581 -14.82 19.93 -16.98
CA LEU A 581 -15.98 19.06 -16.86
C LEU A 581 -16.30 18.83 -15.38
N SER A 582 -17.59 18.68 -15.06
CA SER A 582 -18.01 18.18 -13.76
C SER A 582 -17.63 16.70 -13.63
N ALA A 583 -16.89 16.33 -12.59
CA ALA A 583 -16.48 14.94 -12.34
C ALA A 583 -17.69 14.00 -12.09
N ALA A 584 -18.77 14.52 -11.51
CA ALA A 584 -19.95 13.72 -11.18
C ALA A 584 -20.89 13.49 -12.38
N THR A 585 -20.97 14.45 -13.30
CA THR A 585 -21.99 14.45 -14.37
C THR A 585 -21.40 14.45 -15.78
N GLY A 586 -20.09 14.67 -15.94
CA GLY A 586 -19.45 14.91 -17.23
C GLY A 586 -19.89 16.20 -17.91
N GLN A 587 -20.68 17.05 -17.25
CA GLN A 587 -21.19 18.27 -17.84
C GLN A 587 -20.05 19.27 -18.05
N GLN A 588 -19.96 19.86 -19.24
CA GLN A 588 -19.01 20.92 -19.54
C GLN A 588 -19.37 22.19 -18.75
N LEU A 589 -18.47 22.60 -17.85
CA LEU A 589 -18.56 23.79 -17.01
C LEU A 589 -17.94 25.00 -17.72
N LEU A 590 -16.77 24.81 -18.34
CA LEU A 590 -16.04 25.86 -19.04
C LEU A 590 -15.40 25.32 -20.32
N HIS A 591 -15.36 26.17 -21.34
CA HIS A 591 -14.64 25.91 -22.59
C HIS A 591 -13.66 27.06 -22.85
N ILE A 592 -12.38 26.69 -22.95
CA ILE A 592 -11.29 27.61 -23.26
C ILE A 592 -10.82 27.30 -24.69
N SER A 593 -10.96 28.25 -25.60
CA SER A 593 -10.47 28.14 -26.97
C SER A 593 -9.10 28.80 -27.10
N LEU A 594 -8.13 28.08 -27.67
CA LEU A 594 -6.75 28.52 -27.82
C LEU A 594 -6.39 28.67 -29.30
N ALA A 595 -5.42 29.54 -29.60
CA ALA A 595 -4.94 29.73 -30.97
C ALA A 595 -4.18 28.50 -31.51
N THR A 596 -3.64 27.67 -30.61
CA THR A 596 -2.75 26.55 -30.92
C THR A 596 -3.09 25.34 -30.05
N THR A 597 -2.60 24.17 -30.45
CA THR A 597 -2.86 22.90 -29.78
C THR A 597 -2.36 22.91 -28.33
N PRO A 598 -3.20 22.70 -27.31
CA PRO A 598 -2.70 22.48 -25.94
C PRO A 598 -1.97 21.13 -25.86
N ARG A 599 -0.88 21.05 -25.11
CA ARG A 599 -0.09 19.82 -24.90
C ARG A 599 -0.17 19.30 -23.47
N ASP A 600 -0.17 20.20 -22.50
CA ASP A 600 -0.26 19.83 -21.09
C ASP A 600 -0.99 20.92 -20.30
N ILE A 601 -1.58 20.49 -19.21
CA ILE A 601 -2.36 21.31 -18.29
C ILE A 601 -1.95 21.02 -16.86
N CYS A 602 -1.88 22.06 -16.04
CA CYS A 602 -1.60 21.93 -14.62
C CYS A 602 -2.43 22.93 -13.83
N LEU A 603 -3.10 22.48 -12.78
CA LEU A 603 -3.84 23.35 -11.85
C LEU A 603 -2.89 23.87 -10.77
N SER A 604 -3.10 25.12 -10.34
CA SER A 604 -2.37 25.67 -9.19
C SER A 604 -2.73 24.93 -7.90
N PRO A 605 -1.85 24.89 -6.89
CA PRO A 605 -2.15 24.24 -5.60
C PRO A 605 -3.38 24.83 -4.87
N THR A 606 -3.72 26.08 -5.19
CA THR A 606 -4.89 26.83 -4.70
C THR A 606 -6.10 26.77 -5.63
N GLU A 607 -5.95 26.13 -6.80
CA GLU A 607 -6.97 25.90 -7.82
C GLU A 607 -7.61 27.14 -8.42
N ASP A 608 -7.02 28.31 -8.19
CA ASP A 608 -7.46 29.59 -8.75
C ASP A 608 -6.95 29.80 -10.18
N ARG A 609 -5.92 29.04 -10.59
CA ARG A 609 -5.23 29.20 -11.87
C ARG A 609 -5.01 27.86 -12.55
N LEU A 610 -5.09 27.90 -13.88
CA LEU A 610 -4.79 26.79 -14.78
C LEU A 610 -3.66 27.23 -15.71
N ALA A 611 -2.52 26.58 -15.61
CA ALA A 611 -1.43 26.73 -16.57
C ALA A 611 -1.66 25.79 -17.75
N ILE A 612 -1.43 26.30 -18.95
CA ILE A 612 -1.54 25.57 -20.20
C ILE A 612 -0.25 25.82 -20.98
N ILE A 613 0.40 24.73 -21.41
CA ILE A 613 1.49 24.81 -22.38
C ILE A 613 1.02 24.27 -23.72
N ASN A 614 1.29 25.02 -24.80
CA ASN A 614 0.83 24.67 -26.14
C ASN A 614 1.91 23.96 -26.97
N GLY A 615 1.54 23.49 -28.17
CA GLY A 615 2.42 22.74 -29.07
C GLY A 615 3.63 23.52 -29.55
N ILE A 616 3.63 24.85 -29.47
CA ILE A 616 4.74 25.72 -29.88
C ILE A 616 5.61 26.09 -28.66
N GLY A 617 5.25 25.63 -27.45
CA GLY A 617 6.00 25.91 -26.23
C GLY A 617 5.67 27.26 -25.59
N ASN A 618 4.51 27.86 -25.91
CA ASN A 618 4.04 29.02 -25.16
C ASN A 618 3.26 28.58 -23.92
N VAL A 619 3.46 29.33 -22.84
CA VAL A 619 2.76 29.16 -21.56
C VAL A 619 1.70 30.24 -21.42
N ILE A 620 0.49 29.81 -21.07
CA ILE A 620 -0.66 30.68 -20.82
C ILE A 620 -1.26 30.30 -19.47
N VAL A 621 -1.60 31.30 -18.65
CA VAL A 621 -2.23 31.10 -17.34
C VAL A 621 -3.65 31.67 -17.37
N TRP A 622 -4.62 30.83 -17.02
CA TRP A 622 -6.04 31.17 -16.98
C TRP A 622 -6.55 31.18 -15.55
N ASN A 623 -7.51 32.04 -15.27
CA ASN A 623 -8.24 32.01 -14.01
C ASN A 623 -9.37 30.98 -14.13
N THR A 624 -9.40 30.01 -13.23
CA THR A 624 -10.38 28.92 -13.25
C THR A 624 -11.80 29.38 -12.92
N ARG A 625 -11.96 30.50 -12.18
CA ARG A 625 -13.26 31.03 -11.74
C ARG A 625 -13.86 31.99 -12.75
N THR A 626 -13.06 32.90 -13.29
CA THR A 626 -13.54 33.90 -14.26
C THR A 626 -13.49 33.38 -15.69
N GLY A 627 -12.67 32.37 -15.97
CA GLY A 627 -12.43 31.88 -17.32
C GLY A 627 -11.70 32.91 -18.18
N GLU A 628 -10.98 33.85 -17.58
CA GLU A 628 -10.21 34.87 -18.30
C GLU A 628 -8.72 34.55 -18.20
N GLN A 629 -7.98 34.92 -19.26
CA GLN A 629 -6.53 34.86 -19.27
C GLN A 629 -5.96 35.87 -18.25
N VAL A 630 -5.10 35.40 -17.35
CA VAL A 630 -4.56 36.21 -16.23
C VAL A 630 -3.45 37.14 -16.72
N ASN A 631 -2.56 36.62 -17.57
CA ASN A 631 -1.37 37.32 -18.04
C ASN A 631 -1.15 37.10 -19.54
N ASP A 632 -0.35 37.95 -20.17
CA ASP A 632 0.08 37.78 -21.56
C ASP A 632 0.78 36.43 -21.80
N THR A 633 0.65 35.92 -23.02
CA THR A 633 1.25 34.65 -23.46
C THR A 633 2.77 34.74 -23.44
N LEU A 634 3.43 33.84 -22.70
CA LEU A 634 4.89 33.76 -22.65
C LEU A 634 5.40 32.71 -23.64
N SER A 635 6.22 33.13 -24.61
CA SER A 635 6.91 32.21 -25.52
C SER A 635 8.24 31.75 -24.91
N LEU A 636 8.35 30.46 -24.58
CA LEU A 636 9.55 29.90 -23.96
C LEU A 636 10.52 29.29 -24.97
N TYR A 637 9.99 28.52 -25.92
CA TYR A 637 10.74 27.70 -26.87
C TYR A 637 10.61 28.24 -28.30
N ASP A 638 11.56 27.87 -29.17
CA ASP A 638 11.51 28.20 -30.60
C ASP A 638 10.24 27.62 -31.26
N GLU A 639 9.76 28.23 -32.34
CA GLU A 639 8.49 27.92 -33.03
C GLU A 639 8.41 26.54 -33.73
N ARG A 640 9.02 25.50 -33.16
CA ARG A 640 8.87 24.11 -33.62
C ARG A 640 7.77 23.44 -32.82
N GLU A 641 6.79 22.89 -33.53
CA GLU A 641 5.70 22.18 -32.88
C GLU A 641 6.21 20.87 -32.25
N TYR A 642 6.04 20.74 -30.94
CA TYR A 642 6.45 19.59 -30.16
C TYR A 642 5.26 18.97 -29.41
N ARG A 643 5.35 17.66 -29.16
CA ARG A 643 4.25 16.88 -28.57
C ARG A 643 4.34 16.70 -27.05
N ASP A 644 5.54 16.76 -26.48
CA ASP A 644 5.79 16.32 -25.09
C ASP A 644 6.20 17.45 -24.16
N TYR A 645 5.72 18.67 -24.41
CA TYR A 645 5.85 19.74 -23.43
C TYR A 645 5.08 19.38 -22.16
N ARG A 646 5.70 19.54 -20.99
CA ARG A 646 5.05 19.37 -19.68
C ARG A 646 5.13 20.62 -18.85
N CYS A 647 4.14 20.84 -17.98
CA CYS A 647 4.19 21.92 -17.01
C CYS A 647 3.72 21.47 -15.62
N LEU A 648 4.36 22.02 -14.59
CA LEU A 648 4.13 21.65 -13.20
C LEU A 648 4.20 22.89 -12.30
N TYR A 649 3.17 23.11 -11.48
CA TYR A 649 3.23 24.14 -10.45
C TYR A 649 4.14 23.72 -9.31
N SER A 650 4.94 24.67 -8.83
CA SER A 650 5.61 24.55 -7.53
C SER A 650 4.59 24.42 -6.39
N PRO A 651 4.95 23.77 -5.27
CA PRO A 651 4.06 23.57 -4.12
C PRO A 651 3.51 24.87 -3.51
N ASP A 652 4.25 25.98 -3.64
CA ASP A 652 3.82 27.30 -3.18
C ASP A 652 2.97 28.06 -4.20
N GLY A 653 2.81 27.52 -5.41
CA GLY A 653 2.03 28.08 -6.51
C GLY A 653 2.65 29.30 -7.19
N ARG A 654 3.90 29.66 -6.89
CA ARG A 654 4.54 30.89 -7.39
C ARG A 654 5.36 30.69 -8.64
N THR A 655 5.96 29.52 -8.79
CA THR A 655 6.77 29.15 -9.95
C THR A 655 6.10 28.03 -10.75
N LEU A 656 6.21 28.10 -12.07
CA LEU A 656 5.87 27.02 -12.99
C LEU A 656 7.15 26.42 -13.56
N ILE A 657 7.31 25.11 -13.47
CA ILE A 657 8.38 24.37 -14.13
C ILE A 657 7.83 23.85 -15.46
N CYS A 658 8.48 24.22 -16.55
CA CYS A 658 8.13 23.79 -17.90
C CYS A 658 9.26 22.94 -18.47
N ASN A 659 8.92 21.75 -18.94
CA ASN A 659 9.86 20.81 -19.51
C ASN A 659 9.69 20.78 -21.02
N GLY A 660 10.80 20.92 -21.74
CA GLY A 660 10.84 20.87 -23.20
C GLY A 660 11.76 19.77 -23.70
N MET A 661 12.03 19.81 -25.01
CA MET A 661 12.88 18.83 -25.68
C MET A 661 14.33 18.87 -25.17
N ASP A 662 14.89 20.08 -25.06
CA ASP A 662 16.32 20.29 -24.81
C ASP A 662 16.62 21.14 -23.56
N GLU A 663 15.59 21.71 -22.92
CA GLU A 663 15.76 22.56 -21.74
C GLU A 663 14.54 22.47 -20.81
N MET A 664 14.83 22.53 -19.52
CA MET A 664 13.86 22.78 -18.45
C MET A 664 13.89 24.27 -18.12
N VAL A 665 12.73 24.91 -18.05
CA VAL A 665 12.59 26.34 -17.79
C VAL A 665 11.67 26.56 -16.60
N SER A 666 12.16 27.31 -15.60
CA SER A 666 11.32 27.79 -14.50
C SER A 666 10.82 29.19 -14.81
N VAL A 667 9.53 29.44 -14.54
CA VAL A 667 8.84 30.69 -14.86
C VAL A 667 8.20 31.25 -13.60
N ASP A 668 8.44 32.52 -13.33
CA ASP A 668 7.69 33.24 -12.29
C ASP A 668 6.29 33.58 -12.82
N ILE A 669 5.26 33.09 -12.13
CA ILE A 669 3.86 33.27 -12.55
C ILE A 669 3.40 34.72 -12.33
N ALA A 670 4.00 35.45 -11.37
CA ALA A 670 3.60 36.82 -11.10
C ALA A 670 4.03 37.78 -12.22
N THR A 671 5.22 37.58 -12.77
CA THR A 671 5.80 38.44 -13.83
C THR A 671 5.71 37.82 -15.22
N MET A 672 5.41 36.52 -15.34
CA MET A 672 5.54 35.73 -16.57
C MET A 672 6.91 35.88 -17.21
N THR A 673 7.97 35.79 -16.41
CA THR A 673 9.36 35.82 -16.90
C THR A 673 10.11 34.55 -16.55
N PRO A 674 10.99 34.03 -17.42
CA PRO A 674 11.84 32.90 -17.10
C PRO A 674 12.82 33.27 -15.98
N ILE A 675 12.84 32.48 -14.91
CA ILE A 675 13.75 32.63 -13.76
C ILE A 675 15.08 31.94 -14.07
N ARG A 676 15.02 30.69 -14.57
CA ARG A 676 16.18 29.85 -14.84
C ARG A 676 15.89 28.93 -16.03
N ARG A 677 16.91 28.72 -16.87
CA ARG A 677 16.94 27.74 -17.95
C ARG A 677 18.06 26.75 -17.70
N ASP A 678 17.72 25.47 -17.63
CA ASP A 678 18.67 24.37 -17.45
C ASP A 678 18.69 23.51 -18.72
N PRO A 679 19.80 23.49 -19.48
CA PRO A 679 19.91 22.68 -20.68
C PRO A 679 19.94 21.19 -20.32
N MET A 680 18.99 20.43 -20.86
CA MET A 680 18.87 18.99 -20.73
C MET A 680 18.88 18.39 -22.14
N LEU A 681 20.02 17.82 -22.56
CA LEU A 681 20.19 17.25 -23.92
C LEU A 681 19.35 15.96 -24.17
N ILE A 682 18.38 15.68 -23.31
CA ILE A 682 17.59 14.46 -23.29
C ILE A 682 16.13 14.86 -23.11
N ARG A 683 15.26 14.26 -23.92
CA ARG A 683 13.82 14.53 -23.92
C ARG A 683 13.19 14.13 -22.58
N GLN A 684 12.32 15.01 -22.09
CA GLN A 684 11.60 14.88 -20.82
C GLN A 684 10.16 14.46 -21.10
N PHE A 685 9.65 13.44 -20.41
CA PHE A 685 8.30 12.89 -20.66
C PHE A 685 7.29 13.21 -19.55
N ALA A 686 7.74 13.19 -18.30
CA ALA A 686 6.90 13.43 -17.13
C ALA A 686 7.71 14.08 -16.01
N SER A 687 7.02 14.79 -15.12
CA SER A 687 7.60 15.42 -13.94
C SER A 687 6.60 15.50 -12.81
N CYS A 688 7.05 15.32 -11.58
CA CYS A 688 6.21 15.44 -10.39
C CYS A 688 7.01 16.00 -9.20
N PHE A 689 6.32 16.69 -8.30
CA PHE A 689 6.87 17.12 -7.01
C PHE A 689 6.70 16.01 -5.97
N SER A 690 7.63 15.95 -5.03
CA SER A 690 7.44 15.18 -3.81
C SER A 690 6.28 15.74 -2.98
N PRO A 691 5.61 14.93 -2.14
CA PRO A 691 4.47 15.38 -1.34
C PRO A 691 4.84 16.47 -0.33
N ASP A 692 6.08 16.44 0.16
CA ASP A 692 6.63 17.45 1.07
C ASP A 692 7.09 18.74 0.35
N GLY A 693 7.13 18.71 -0.99
CA GLY A 693 7.55 19.82 -1.83
C GLY A 693 9.04 20.16 -1.76
N THR A 694 9.88 19.29 -1.18
CA THR A 694 11.31 19.58 -1.00
C THR A 694 12.15 19.31 -2.26
N TRP A 695 11.59 18.61 -3.24
CA TRP A 695 12.28 18.15 -4.44
C TRP A 695 11.28 17.72 -5.51
N PHE A 696 11.75 17.60 -6.74
CA PHE A 696 10.96 17.14 -7.88
C PHE A 696 11.76 16.16 -8.73
N ALA A 697 11.04 15.29 -9.42
CA ALA A 697 11.58 14.27 -10.30
C ALA A 697 11.25 14.60 -11.75
N VAL A 698 12.17 14.26 -12.67
CA VAL A 698 12.01 14.42 -14.11
C VAL A 698 12.34 13.10 -14.79
N ALA A 699 11.39 12.54 -15.53
CA ALA A 699 11.54 11.31 -16.30
C ALA A 699 12.09 11.60 -17.70
N LEU A 700 13.14 10.87 -18.08
CA LEU A 700 13.88 11.07 -19.32
C LEU A 700 13.70 9.93 -20.32
N SER A 701 13.92 10.23 -21.60
CA SER A 701 13.82 9.25 -22.69
C SER A 701 14.92 8.19 -22.71
N ASN A 702 16.00 8.37 -21.95
CA ASN A 702 17.09 7.39 -21.85
C ASN A 702 16.86 6.33 -20.75
N GLY A 703 15.68 6.29 -20.12
CA GLY A 703 15.38 5.38 -19.01
C GLY A 703 15.86 5.85 -17.64
N THR A 704 16.33 7.10 -17.54
CA THR A 704 16.81 7.70 -16.29
C THR A 704 15.74 8.63 -15.71
N ILE A 705 15.68 8.70 -14.38
CA ILE A 705 14.89 9.72 -13.68
C ILE A 705 15.84 10.62 -12.91
N GLU A 706 15.78 11.92 -13.13
CA GLU A 706 16.62 12.89 -12.42
C GLU A 706 15.86 13.55 -11.26
N LEU A 707 16.54 13.73 -10.14
CA LEU A 707 16.00 14.27 -8.91
C LEU A 707 16.67 15.61 -8.60
N TRP A 708 15.84 16.61 -8.29
CA TRP A 708 16.25 18.00 -8.11
C TRP A 708 15.68 18.56 -6.81
N LYS A 709 16.51 19.20 -5.99
CA LYS A 709 16.04 19.87 -4.78
C LYS A 709 15.31 21.17 -5.12
N TRP A 710 14.22 21.42 -4.41
CA TRP A 710 13.44 22.64 -4.45
C TRP A 710 13.57 23.42 -3.13
N PRO A 711 13.70 24.77 -3.14
CA PRO A 711 13.73 25.69 -4.29
C PRO A 711 15.14 25.99 -4.82
N SER A 712 16.17 25.28 -4.36
CA SER A 712 17.56 25.57 -4.75
C SER A 712 17.89 25.19 -6.21
N PHE A 713 17.08 24.31 -6.83
CA PHE A 713 17.36 23.71 -8.14
C PHE A 713 18.76 23.08 -8.20
N GLU A 714 19.16 22.45 -7.09
CA GLU A 714 20.38 21.66 -7.02
C GLU A 714 20.06 20.24 -7.49
N HIS A 715 20.82 19.73 -8.46
CA HIS A 715 20.73 18.32 -8.87
C HIS A 715 21.14 17.43 -7.70
N PHE A 716 20.23 16.56 -7.26
CA PHE A 716 20.45 15.66 -6.14
C PHE A 716 21.06 14.33 -6.59
N GLY A 717 20.55 13.78 -7.69
CA GLY A 717 21.03 12.53 -8.25
C GLY A 717 20.14 11.98 -9.36
N SER A 718 20.52 10.82 -9.90
CA SER A 718 19.84 10.18 -11.02
C SER A 718 19.57 8.71 -10.72
N LEU A 719 18.33 8.28 -10.91
CA LEU A 719 17.86 6.91 -10.78
C LEU A 719 17.99 6.21 -12.13
N HIS A 720 18.70 5.09 -12.15
CA HIS A 720 18.93 4.29 -13.35
C HIS A 720 18.34 2.90 -13.16
N GLY A 721 17.61 2.40 -14.16
CA GLY A 721 17.17 1.01 -14.17
C GLY A 721 16.23 0.63 -15.30
N HIS A 722 15.42 1.55 -15.82
CA HIS A 722 14.58 1.26 -16.98
C HIS A 722 15.42 1.01 -18.23
N GLU A 723 15.06 -0.02 -19.00
CA GLU A 723 15.73 -0.37 -20.26
C GLU A 723 15.15 0.40 -21.46
N GLY A 724 14.09 1.17 -21.26
CA GLY A 724 13.43 2.00 -22.25
C GLY A 724 12.99 3.36 -21.69
N GLU A 725 12.29 4.15 -22.51
CA GLU A 725 11.79 5.47 -22.15
C GLU A 725 10.90 5.42 -20.89
N VAL A 726 11.16 6.30 -19.90
CA VAL A 726 10.26 6.45 -18.76
C VAL A 726 9.08 7.31 -19.19
N ARG A 727 7.89 6.70 -19.27
CA ARG A 727 6.68 7.35 -19.82
C ARG A 727 6.01 8.25 -18.80
N ASP A 728 5.99 7.82 -17.55
CA ASP A 728 5.28 8.52 -16.48
C ASP A 728 5.92 8.24 -15.12
N ILE A 729 5.73 9.17 -14.19
CA ILE A 729 6.26 9.10 -12.82
C ILE A 729 5.32 9.75 -11.81
N ALA A 730 5.21 9.17 -10.61
CA ALA A 730 4.38 9.71 -9.54
C ALA A 730 4.98 9.40 -8.16
N PHE A 731 4.91 10.37 -7.25
CA PHE A 731 5.27 10.16 -5.85
C PHE A 731 4.10 9.57 -5.05
N THR A 732 4.43 8.65 -4.16
CA THR A 732 3.56 8.16 -3.08
C THR A 732 3.59 9.12 -1.89
N GLN A 733 2.60 9.07 -1.01
CA GLN A 733 2.56 9.93 0.19
C GLN A 733 3.73 9.68 1.15
N ASP A 734 4.26 8.45 1.15
CA ASP A 734 5.39 7.98 1.94
C ASP A 734 6.76 8.24 1.26
N ASP A 735 6.81 9.19 0.32
CA ASP A 735 8.03 9.70 -0.32
C ASP A 735 8.79 8.67 -1.17
N ARG A 736 8.13 7.58 -1.55
CA ARG A 736 8.61 6.67 -2.61
C ARG A 736 8.18 7.21 -3.96
N LEU A 737 9.00 6.97 -4.99
CA LEU A 737 8.68 7.32 -6.36
C LEU A 737 8.30 6.05 -7.13
N VAL A 738 7.23 6.09 -7.90
CA VAL A 738 6.85 5.03 -8.84
C VAL A 738 7.09 5.54 -10.25
N SER A 739 7.56 4.67 -11.15
CA SER A 739 7.75 4.98 -12.56
C SER A 739 7.28 3.86 -13.46
N ILE A 740 6.93 4.21 -14.68
CA ILE A 740 6.60 3.25 -15.74
C ILE A 740 7.51 3.46 -16.94
N GLY A 741 8.08 2.36 -17.41
CA GLY A 741 8.95 2.34 -18.58
C GLY A 741 8.30 1.67 -19.78
N GLN A 742 8.77 2.05 -20.97
CA GLN A 742 8.47 1.33 -22.22
C GLN A 742 9.03 -0.11 -22.22
N ASP A 743 9.90 -0.45 -21.26
CA ASP A 743 10.34 -1.81 -20.99
C ASP A 743 9.22 -2.71 -20.40
N GLY A 744 8.01 -2.18 -20.22
CA GLY A 744 6.86 -2.91 -19.68
C GLY A 744 6.95 -3.12 -18.17
N THR A 745 7.84 -2.40 -17.48
CA THR A 745 8.02 -2.51 -16.04
C THR A 745 7.46 -1.29 -15.32
N THR A 746 6.79 -1.53 -14.19
CA THR A 746 6.48 -0.50 -13.19
C THR A 746 7.46 -0.67 -12.05
N ARG A 747 8.24 0.37 -11.73
CA ARG A 747 9.31 0.32 -10.72
C ARG A 747 9.03 1.26 -9.58
N VAL A 748 9.49 0.88 -8.39
CA VAL A 748 9.43 1.70 -7.18
C VAL A 748 10.85 2.06 -6.77
N TRP A 749 11.06 3.32 -6.42
CA TRP A 749 12.35 3.90 -6.10
C TRP A 749 12.32 4.53 -4.71
N SER A 750 13.48 4.52 -4.06
CA SER A 750 13.75 5.25 -2.82
C SER A 750 14.56 6.45 -3.25
N PRO A 751 13.93 7.60 -3.47
CA PRO A 751 14.62 8.66 -4.17
C PRO A 751 15.68 9.29 -3.24
N SER A 752 15.54 9.20 -1.91
CA SER A 752 16.50 9.68 -0.90
C SER A 752 17.79 8.86 -0.86
N GLN A 753 17.69 7.58 -1.26
CA GLN A 753 18.79 6.63 -1.32
C GLN A 753 19.31 6.42 -2.75
N LEU A 754 18.72 7.12 -3.73
CA LEU A 754 19.05 7.02 -5.16
C LEU A 754 19.09 5.59 -5.70
N ARG A 755 18.13 4.75 -5.27
CA ARG A 755 18.10 3.33 -5.66
C ARG A 755 16.72 2.83 -6.02
N GLU A 756 16.70 1.81 -6.86
CA GLU A 756 15.53 0.98 -7.07
C GLU A 756 15.23 0.19 -5.79
N ILE A 757 13.97 0.23 -5.38
CA ILE A 757 13.43 -0.58 -4.29
C ILE A 757 12.96 -1.93 -4.86
N GLY A 758 12.29 -1.93 -6.02
CA GLY A 758 11.88 -3.13 -6.73
C GLY A 758 10.97 -2.88 -7.93
N ILE A 759 10.54 -3.97 -8.57
CA ILE A 759 9.61 -3.97 -9.71
C ILE A 759 8.23 -4.40 -9.21
N LEU A 760 7.24 -3.52 -9.37
CA LEU A 760 5.86 -3.68 -8.90
C LEU A 760 5.03 -4.54 -9.87
N ALA A 761 5.20 -4.33 -11.17
CA ALA A 761 4.47 -5.07 -12.19
C ALA A 761 5.32 -5.22 -13.45
N ARG A 762 5.08 -6.33 -14.17
CA ARG A 762 5.56 -6.54 -15.54
C ARG A 762 4.36 -6.77 -16.44
N SER A 763 4.09 -5.81 -17.32
CA SER A 763 3.04 -5.93 -18.33
C SER A 763 3.70 -6.13 -19.69
N PRO A 764 3.30 -7.16 -20.47
CA PRO A 764 3.75 -7.30 -21.86
C PRO A 764 3.19 -6.18 -22.76
N TYR A 765 2.16 -5.47 -22.30
CA TYR A 765 1.60 -4.29 -22.94
C TYR A 765 2.23 -3.04 -22.35
N VAL A 766 2.74 -2.16 -23.22
CA VAL A 766 3.30 -0.87 -22.81
C VAL A 766 2.16 0.01 -22.27
N SER A 767 2.06 0.15 -20.96
CA SER A 767 1.21 1.14 -20.30
C SER A 767 1.85 2.51 -20.47
N GLU A 768 1.19 3.44 -21.16
CA GLU A 768 1.72 4.79 -21.39
C GLU A 768 1.47 5.75 -20.21
N CYS A 769 0.51 5.42 -19.33
CA CYS A 769 0.10 6.26 -18.21
C CYS A 769 -0.32 5.41 -17.01
N PHE A 770 -0.21 5.97 -15.80
CA PHE A 770 -0.80 5.40 -14.59
C PHE A 770 -1.20 6.50 -13.62
N ALA A 771 -2.09 6.17 -12.69
CA ALA A 771 -2.46 7.05 -11.59
C ALA A 771 -2.30 6.27 -10.28
N LEU A 772 -1.78 6.93 -9.25
CA LEU A 772 -1.68 6.39 -7.90
C LEU A 772 -2.84 6.92 -7.06
N THR A 773 -3.44 6.04 -6.26
CA THR A 773 -4.35 6.42 -5.18
C THR A 773 -3.57 6.98 -3.99
N ALA A 774 -4.22 7.81 -3.19
CA ALA A 774 -3.66 8.27 -1.92
C ALA A 774 -3.58 7.15 -0.86
N ASN A 775 -4.41 6.10 -0.99
CA ASN A 775 -4.44 4.91 -0.13
C ASN A 775 -3.71 3.69 -0.71
#